data_AF-A0A9P9IPZ0-F1
#
_entry.id   AF-A0A9P9IPZ0-F1
#
_cell.length_a   1.000
_cell.length_b   1.000
_cell.length_c   1.000
_cell.angle_alpha   90.00
_cell.angle_beta   90.00
_cell.angle_gamma   90.00
#
_symmetry.space_group_name_H-M   'P 1'
#
loop_
_entity.id
_entity.type
_entity.pdbx_description
1 polymer ?
#
loop_
_entity_poly.entity_id
_entity_poly.type
_entity_poly.pdbx_seq_one_letter_code
_entity_poly.pdbx_strand_id
1 'polypeptide(L)'
;MLLSRGALIWGLCLLLDACRAAPQSGAGTPIPIIPEPVVQSIRGRALQGRFLHITDFHPDPFFKTYSSTEEEAACHRKHGPAGVYGAETSGCDSPISLVNETFRWINENLRDEIDFIIWTGDSARHDNDEKLPRTHDQVIQQNEFLVSKFVEVFGNEKTDPYNDFVIPIVPTFGNNDIMPHNIFLAGPNKWTMKYLDIWKGFIPEAQRHQFQQGGWFFVEVIPQKLAVFSLNTIYFFDSNSGVDGCADKHEPGYEHMEWLRIQLQILRERGMKAILIGHVPPARTSSKSSWDETCWQKYTLLERQYRDLIVGSLYGHMNIDHFMLQDFKDLKKSTKKGRMGSVGASSEEARQSMFEDGEVTVASASDYLQDLGNAWSKLPVPPSQSKKKTKSIHDFTDEEDEEPTFSIWQWVWKTVSKSNKGKKGKKGGKGDKDKKPTKPTKKQYLKKIGGRYAERFSVTHVSPSVVPNYFPTLRVFTYNISGLEDVVVPGGDKAPNHKMAASPQTPLLISDIESDFDGMAYENEMYKLIATKKSKKGKESRKKPKKWKFKVPTPPSKSSPPGPAYSPQTFTFLSYKQYFANLTHINNDFVKDRSPTPNSLSHDQDINAPNNTIFGLAYDPLSGAIEPAKWKEGKHGKHQGKRPHPKPHPKKFKYEVEYDTRHDKLFKLKDLTVRSYVELARRIGRDKAGVKGTEFEVEAEGGEEENEELSNSEMSSGEYDSDIEVEDDIEDTDDIEDTDANPSSASNKDKKHKKHKKKKGKKGKHGPKHNGAWFTFVRRAFVGTMDPAEIEDLFLASELRANEGGEDTVNGVGAGTGTEL
;
A
#
# COMPACT_ATOMS: atom_id res chain seq x y z
N MET A 1 -9.07 -61.14 24.31
CA MET A 1 -8.97 -61.83 25.61
C MET A 1 -8.31 -60.88 26.60
N LEU A 2 -9.05 -60.61 27.70
CA LEU A 2 -8.73 -60.07 29.04
C LEU A 2 -7.28 -59.61 29.32
N LEU A 3 -7.01 -58.34 29.67
CA LEU A 3 -7.20 -57.63 30.98
C LEU A 3 -6.17 -57.98 32.07
N SER A 4 -5.46 -56.95 32.57
CA SER A 4 -5.17 -56.65 34.00
C SER A 4 -3.84 -55.87 34.13
N ARG A 5 -3.80 -54.55 34.39
CA ARG A 5 -4.05 -53.79 35.64
C ARG A 5 -2.94 -53.87 36.71
N GLY A 6 -2.26 -52.72 36.90
CA GLY A 6 -2.15 -52.00 38.18
C GLY A 6 -1.02 -52.38 39.15
N ALA A 7 -0.21 -51.42 39.60
CA ALA A 7 -0.41 -50.68 40.86
C ALA A 7 0.83 -49.85 41.26
N LEU A 8 0.57 -48.70 41.87
CA LEU A 8 1.49 -47.76 42.54
C LEU A 8 2.11 -48.34 43.83
N ILE A 9 3.19 -47.71 44.34
CA ILE A 9 3.46 -47.23 45.74
C ILE A 9 4.90 -46.65 45.74
N TRP A 10 5.18 -45.35 45.94
CA TRP A 10 5.26 -44.50 47.15
C TRP A 10 6.46 -44.74 48.10
N GLY A 11 7.15 -43.65 48.49
CA GLY A 11 8.14 -43.56 49.59
C GLY A 11 9.56 -43.20 49.13
N LEU A 12 9.99 -41.93 49.00
CA LEU A 12 10.15 -40.81 49.96
C LEU A 12 11.36 -40.97 50.93
N CYS A 13 12.28 -40.00 50.81
CA CYS A 13 13.11 -39.38 51.87
C CYS A 13 14.56 -39.82 52.17
N LEU A 14 15.48 -38.90 51.78
CA LEU A 14 16.42 -38.11 52.64
C LEU A 14 17.87 -38.56 52.90
N LEU A 15 18.77 -37.70 52.39
CA LEU A 15 19.86 -36.95 53.05
C LEU A 15 21.26 -37.55 53.31
N LEU A 16 22.22 -36.83 52.70
CA LEU A 16 23.43 -36.20 53.24
C LEU A 16 24.77 -36.96 53.35
N ASP A 17 25.74 -36.33 52.66
CA ASP A 17 27.16 -36.08 52.97
C ASP A 17 28.11 -37.23 53.35
N ALA A 18 29.15 -37.37 52.54
CA ALA A 18 30.53 -37.19 53.00
C ALA A 18 31.52 -37.08 51.82
N CYS A 19 32.21 -35.94 51.75
CA CYS A 19 33.43 -35.76 50.96
C CYS A 19 34.57 -36.64 51.51
N ARG A 20 35.36 -37.28 50.64
CA ARG A 20 36.79 -37.47 50.90
C ARG A 20 37.60 -37.69 49.62
N ALA A 21 38.69 -36.93 49.56
CA ALA A 21 39.62 -36.75 48.46
C ALA A 21 40.41 -38.01 48.10
N ALA A 22 40.78 -38.12 46.81
CA ALA A 22 41.82 -39.02 46.32
C ALA A 22 43.10 -38.21 45.98
N PRO A 23 44.30 -38.79 46.19
CA PRO A 23 45.57 -38.08 46.15
C PRO A 23 46.11 -37.88 44.73
N GLN A 24 46.94 -36.85 44.61
CA GLN A 24 47.75 -36.52 43.44
C GLN A 24 48.97 -37.44 43.33
N SER A 25 49.30 -37.83 42.10
CA SER A 25 50.67 -38.14 41.68
C SER A 25 50.81 -37.73 40.22
N GLY A 26 51.58 -36.67 40.00
CA GLY A 26 51.89 -36.11 38.69
C GLY A 26 53.20 -36.64 38.10
N ALA A 27 53.29 -36.48 36.78
CA ALA A 27 54.46 -36.42 35.88
C ALA A 27 54.05 -37.16 34.59
N GLY A 28 53.97 -36.58 33.39
CA GLY A 28 54.21 -35.24 32.90
C GLY A 28 54.12 -35.33 31.37
N THR A 29 53.20 -34.61 30.75
CA THR A 29 53.17 -34.32 29.31
C THR A 29 52.67 -32.89 29.12
N PRO A 30 53.20 -32.11 28.15
CA PRO A 30 52.90 -30.70 28.05
C PRO A 30 51.42 -30.52 27.68
N ILE A 31 50.68 -29.80 28.52
CA ILE A 31 49.34 -29.33 28.21
C ILE A 31 49.49 -28.30 27.07
N PRO A 32 48.85 -28.50 25.90
CA PRO A 32 48.73 -27.41 24.95
C PRO A 32 47.90 -26.32 25.62
N ILE A 33 48.51 -25.13 25.74
CA ILE A 33 47.81 -23.90 26.12
C ILE A 33 46.62 -23.79 25.17
N ILE A 34 45.41 -24.03 25.69
CA ILE A 34 44.18 -23.69 25.01
C ILE A 34 44.24 -22.17 24.89
N PRO A 35 44.32 -21.58 23.68
CA PRO A 35 44.19 -20.16 23.55
C PRO A 35 42.84 -19.77 24.16
N GLU A 36 42.83 -18.78 25.05
CA GLU A 36 41.59 -18.10 25.41
C GLU A 36 40.80 -17.84 24.13
N PRO A 37 39.45 -17.97 24.14
CA PRO A 37 38.68 -17.65 22.97
C PRO A 37 38.96 -16.19 22.64
N VAL A 38 39.77 -15.99 21.61
CA VAL A 38 39.91 -14.70 20.94
C VAL A 38 38.48 -14.36 20.54
N VAL A 39 37.87 -13.42 21.24
CA VAL A 39 36.65 -12.76 20.81
C VAL A 39 37.02 -12.03 19.54
N GLN A 40 37.03 -12.77 18.44
CA GLN A 40 37.05 -12.17 17.12
C GLN A 40 35.78 -11.36 17.05
N SER A 41 35.94 -10.03 17.12
CA SER A 41 34.91 -9.04 16.80
C SER A 41 34.21 -9.51 15.53
N ILE A 42 32.99 -10.02 15.67
CA ILE A 42 32.10 -10.24 14.54
C ILE A 42 31.74 -8.82 14.09
N ARG A 43 32.34 -8.37 12.98
CA ARG A 43 31.87 -7.16 12.30
C ARG A 43 30.45 -7.45 11.83
N GLY A 44 29.47 -6.93 12.54
CA GLY A 44 28.11 -6.94 12.05
C GLY A 44 27.42 -5.65 12.42
N ARG A 45 26.27 -5.44 11.80
CA ARG A 45 25.54 -4.18 11.88
C ARG A 45 24.44 -4.30 12.93
N ALA A 46 24.33 -3.29 13.78
CA ALA A 46 23.20 -3.15 14.69
C ALA A 46 21.93 -2.84 13.88
N LEU A 47 20.82 -3.46 14.25
CA LEU A 47 19.52 -3.21 13.63
C LEU A 47 19.11 -1.74 13.80
N GLN A 48 18.71 -1.12 12.69
CA GLN A 48 18.19 0.24 12.65
C GLN A 48 16.67 0.30 12.90
N GLY A 49 15.98 -0.84 12.75
CA GLY A 49 14.53 -0.91 12.85
C GLY A 49 13.84 -0.28 11.65
N ARG A 50 14.49 -0.29 10.47
CA ARG A 50 13.98 0.35 9.26
C ARG A 50 14.15 -0.53 8.02
N PHE A 51 13.23 -0.49 7.08
CA PHE A 51 13.39 -1.17 5.78
C PHE A 51 12.79 -0.36 4.64
N LEU A 52 13.36 -0.52 3.44
CA LEU A 52 12.88 0.13 2.22
C LEU A 52 11.86 -0.77 1.50
N HIS A 53 10.74 -0.21 1.07
CA HIS A 53 9.83 -0.79 0.10
C HIS A 53 9.84 0.06 -1.18
N ILE A 54 10.19 -0.57 -2.29
CA ILE A 54 10.29 0.04 -3.62
C ILE A 54 9.67 -0.89 -4.68
N THR A 55 9.05 -0.35 -5.71
CA THR A 55 8.26 -1.13 -6.66
C THR A 55 8.11 -0.41 -8.01
N ASP A 56 7.81 -1.18 -9.06
CA ASP A 56 7.32 -0.67 -10.36
C ASP A 56 8.24 0.40 -10.95
N PHE A 57 9.44 -0.03 -11.37
CA PHE A 57 10.44 0.87 -11.95
C PHE A 57 10.18 1.15 -13.41
N HIS A 58 9.82 0.12 -14.19
CA HIS A 58 9.59 0.24 -15.64
C HIS A 58 10.66 1.08 -16.38
N PRO A 59 11.97 0.74 -16.30
CA PRO A 59 13.00 1.41 -17.08
C PRO A 59 12.72 1.26 -18.57
N ASP A 60 12.58 2.36 -19.29
CA ASP A 60 12.42 2.40 -20.74
C ASP A 60 13.71 2.90 -21.41
N PRO A 61 14.43 2.01 -22.12
CA PRO A 61 15.63 2.38 -22.88
C PRO A 61 15.34 3.27 -24.10
N PHE A 62 14.09 3.36 -24.54
CA PHE A 62 13.70 4.12 -25.74
C PHE A 62 13.20 5.53 -25.43
N PHE A 63 12.98 5.85 -24.16
CA PHE A 63 12.59 7.18 -23.71
C PHE A 63 13.55 8.24 -24.24
N LYS A 64 13.01 9.32 -24.80
CA LYS A 64 13.82 10.47 -25.24
C LYS A 64 13.39 11.74 -24.54
N THR A 65 14.34 12.44 -23.96
CA THR A 65 14.10 13.80 -23.48
C THR A 65 13.58 14.67 -24.62
N TYR A 66 12.53 15.43 -24.33
CA TYR A 66 11.77 16.28 -25.26
C TYR A 66 11.05 15.55 -26.37
N SER A 67 10.76 14.26 -26.19
CA SER A 67 9.79 13.57 -27.02
C SER A 67 8.35 13.98 -26.71
N SER A 68 7.44 13.71 -27.64
CA SER A 68 6.02 13.85 -27.37
C SER A 68 5.54 12.75 -26.43
N THR A 69 4.68 13.15 -25.50
CA THR A 69 3.97 12.25 -24.59
C THR A 69 2.63 11.82 -25.18
N GLU A 70 2.37 11.97 -26.48
CA GLU A 70 1.21 11.40 -27.18
C GLU A 70 1.32 9.88 -27.30
N GLU A 71 0.18 9.18 -27.42
CA GLU A 71 0.09 7.73 -27.55
C GLU A 71 0.91 7.21 -28.72
N GLU A 72 0.71 7.85 -29.88
CA GLU A 72 1.44 7.53 -31.08
C GLU A 72 2.94 7.78 -30.95
N ALA A 73 3.40 8.58 -29.99
CA ALA A 73 4.81 8.88 -29.79
C ALA A 73 5.44 8.04 -28.66
N ALA A 74 4.64 7.62 -27.68
CA ALA A 74 5.02 6.81 -26.53
C ALA A 74 6.29 7.30 -25.81
N CYS A 75 6.61 8.60 -25.91
CA CYS A 75 7.83 9.18 -25.35
C CYS A 75 9.14 8.69 -26.02
N HIS A 76 9.04 8.08 -27.19
CA HIS A 76 10.17 7.58 -27.98
C HIS A 76 10.49 8.45 -29.20
N ARG A 77 9.55 9.31 -29.61
CA ARG A 77 9.59 10.04 -30.89
C ARG A 77 8.72 11.29 -30.87
N LYS A 78 8.72 12.00 -32.01
CA LYS A 78 8.20 13.37 -32.16
C LYS A 78 8.81 14.31 -31.12
N HIS A 79 8.44 15.58 -31.17
CA HIS A 79 8.92 16.58 -30.23
C HIS A 79 7.79 16.93 -29.26
N GLY A 80 8.08 17.03 -27.96
CA GLY A 80 7.10 17.42 -26.96
C GLY A 80 7.67 17.51 -25.54
N PRO A 81 6.83 17.32 -24.52
CA PRO A 81 7.13 17.83 -23.20
C PRO A 81 7.90 16.87 -22.27
N ALA A 82 8.32 15.71 -22.76
CA ALA A 82 8.96 14.71 -21.91
C ALA A 82 10.25 15.26 -21.25
N GLY A 83 10.31 15.28 -19.92
CA GLY A 83 11.45 15.82 -19.17
C GLY A 83 12.62 14.85 -19.08
N VAL A 84 13.75 15.31 -18.54
CA VAL A 84 14.97 14.49 -18.35
C VAL A 84 14.70 13.27 -17.48
N TYR A 85 13.91 13.42 -16.42
CA TYR A 85 13.62 12.36 -15.45
C TYR A 85 12.23 11.74 -15.62
N GLY A 86 11.61 11.93 -16.79
CA GLY A 86 10.29 11.39 -17.10
C GLY A 86 9.27 12.49 -17.33
N ALA A 87 8.04 12.06 -17.59
CA ALA A 87 6.88 12.92 -17.68
C ALA A 87 5.84 12.40 -16.71
N GLU A 88 5.62 13.12 -15.60
CA GLU A 88 4.62 12.69 -14.63
C GLU A 88 3.22 12.67 -15.25
N THR A 89 2.35 11.79 -14.77
CA THR A 89 0.93 11.71 -15.15
C THR A 89 0.65 11.34 -16.61
N SER A 90 1.66 10.91 -17.35
CA SER A 90 1.52 10.39 -18.71
C SER A 90 1.58 8.85 -18.73
N GLY A 91 1.44 8.26 -19.92
CA GLY A 91 1.73 6.83 -20.15
C GLY A 91 3.21 6.50 -20.36
N CYS A 92 4.11 7.47 -20.18
CA CYS A 92 5.56 7.20 -20.32
C CYS A 92 6.05 6.31 -19.17
N ASP A 93 6.93 5.38 -19.53
CA ASP A 93 7.73 4.64 -18.57
C ASP A 93 8.95 5.44 -18.10
N SER A 94 9.71 4.90 -17.15
CA SER A 94 10.84 5.59 -16.52
C SER A 94 12.04 5.70 -17.46
N PRO A 95 12.57 6.90 -17.74
CA PRO A 95 13.88 6.96 -18.38
C PRO A 95 14.96 6.37 -17.48
N ILE A 96 16.03 5.85 -18.11
CA ILE A 96 17.20 5.31 -17.40
C ILE A 96 17.81 6.35 -16.43
N SER A 97 17.74 7.64 -16.76
CA SER A 97 18.16 8.74 -15.89
C SER A 97 17.42 8.75 -14.55
N LEU A 98 16.09 8.55 -14.54
CA LEU A 98 15.30 8.51 -13.32
C LEU A 98 15.74 7.35 -12.43
N VAL A 99 15.88 6.15 -12.99
CA VAL A 99 16.32 4.97 -12.22
C VAL A 99 17.72 5.19 -11.64
N ASN A 100 18.65 5.75 -12.42
CA ASN A 100 20.00 6.07 -11.94
C ASN A 100 19.99 7.06 -10.78
N GLU A 101 19.21 8.15 -10.89
CA GLU A 101 19.10 9.14 -9.80
C GLU A 101 18.40 8.56 -8.57
N THR A 102 17.42 7.67 -8.75
CA THR A 102 16.77 6.97 -7.64
C THR A 102 17.77 6.15 -6.84
N PHE A 103 18.59 5.32 -7.50
CA PHE A 103 19.60 4.52 -6.80
C PHE A 103 20.73 5.38 -6.21
N ARG A 104 21.14 6.46 -6.88
CA ARG A 104 22.09 7.43 -6.29
C ARG A 104 21.55 8.04 -5.02
N TRP A 105 20.30 8.50 -5.03
CA TRP A 105 19.67 9.08 -3.86
C TRP A 105 19.53 8.05 -2.71
N ILE A 106 19.17 6.80 -3.01
CA ILE A 106 19.13 5.71 -2.03
C ILE A 106 20.52 5.48 -1.41
N ASN A 107 21.58 5.47 -2.24
CA ASN A 107 22.95 5.31 -1.76
C ASN A 107 23.36 6.42 -0.79
N GLU A 108 23.08 7.67 -1.15
CA GLU A 108 23.46 8.85 -0.37
C GLU A 108 22.65 9.03 0.93
N ASN A 109 21.40 8.55 0.97
CA ASN A 109 20.46 8.92 2.04
C ASN A 109 19.94 7.74 2.88
N LEU A 110 19.96 6.51 2.36
CA LEU A 110 19.30 5.36 3.02
C LEU A 110 20.18 4.14 3.22
N ARG A 111 21.25 3.96 2.44
CA ARG A 111 22.05 2.73 2.41
C ARG A 111 22.41 2.20 3.80
N ASP A 112 22.92 3.07 4.65
CA ASP A 112 23.41 2.72 5.99
C ASP A 112 22.34 2.84 7.09
N GLU A 113 21.11 3.21 6.74
CA GLU A 113 19.99 3.43 7.67
C GLU A 113 18.89 2.36 7.61
N ILE A 114 18.97 1.40 6.69
CA ILE A 114 17.95 0.34 6.50
C ILE A 114 18.51 -1.07 6.69
N ASP A 115 17.72 -1.98 7.25
CA ASP A 115 18.13 -3.35 7.59
C ASP A 115 17.96 -4.36 6.44
N PHE A 116 16.98 -4.12 5.56
CA PHE A 116 16.70 -4.94 4.38
C PHE A 116 15.84 -4.15 3.37
N ILE A 117 15.67 -4.70 2.17
CA ILE A 117 14.88 -4.10 1.08
C ILE A 117 13.81 -5.09 0.60
N ILE A 118 12.62 -4.57 0.38
CA ILE A 118 11.51 -5.24 -0.29
C ILE A 118 11.35 -4.59 -1.67
N TRP A 119 11.50 -5.39 -2.72
CA TRP A 119 11.34 -4.97 -4.11
C TRP A 119 10.17 -5.73 -4.73
N THR A 120 9.02 -5.07 -4.93
CA THR A 120 7.79 -5.76 -5.34
C THR A 120 7.59 -5.88 -6.85
N GLY A 121 8.68 -5.98 -7.64
CA GLY A 121 8.64 -6.34 -9.07
C GLY A 121 8.34 -5.20 -10.03
N ASP A 122 8.01 -5.58 -11.27
CA ASP A 122 7.73 -4.71 -12.43
C ASP A 122 8.96 -3.88 -12.84
N SER A 123 9.89 -4.61 -13.40
CA SER A 123 11.24 -4.21 -13.79
C SER A 123 11.37 -3.94 -15.28
N ALA A 124 10.41 -4.35 -16.08
CA ALA A 124 10.42 -4.22 -17.53
C ALA A 124 9.31 -3.26 -17.97
N ARG A 125 9.65 -2.32 -18.87
CA ARG A 125 8.72 -1.31 -19.42
C ARG A 125 7.40 -1.93 -19.92
N HIS A 126 6.33 -1.17 -19.92
CA HIS A 126 5.09 -1.52 -20.59
C HIS A 126 5.26 -1.63 -22.11
N ASP A 127 4.35 -2.36 -22.74
CA ASP A 127 4.34 -2.56 -24.19
C ASP A 127 3.50 -1.49 -24.91
N ASN A 128 3.80 -0.22 -24.61
CA ASN A 128 2.95 0.92 -25.01
C ASN A 128 3.28 1.48 -26.42
N ASP A 129 4.35 1.02 -27.08
CA ASP A 129 4.70 1.44 -28.44
C ASP A 129 4.63 0.26 -29.40
N GLU A 130 3.58 0.18 -30.21
CA GLU A 130 3.39 -0.87 -31.21
C GLU A 130 4.55 -0.97 -32.22
N LYS A 131 5.32 0.11 -32.43
CA LYS A 131 6.48 0.10 -33.34
C LYS A 131 7.73 -0.47 -32.69
N LEU A 132 7.77 -0.48 -31.36
CA LEU A 132 8.86 -1.01 -30.56
C LEU A 132 8.27 -1.98 -29.53
N PRO A 133 7.75 -3.13 -29.98
CA PRO A 133 7.17 -4.10 -29.06
C PRO A 133 8.22 -4.62 -28.08
N ARG A 134 7.82 -4.87 -26.84
CA ARG A 134 8.69 -5.44 -25.82
C ARG A 134 9.09 -6.86 -26.22
N THR A 135 10.37 -7.18 -26.05
CA THR A 135 10.89 -8.53 -26.33
C THR A 135 11.31 -9.23 -25.03
N HIS A 136 11.46 -10.55 -25.09
CA HIS A 136 11.94 -11.35 -23.97
C HIS A 136 13.34 -10.91 -23.51
N ASP A 137 14.23 -10.61 -24.46
CA ASP A 137 15.56 -10.11 -24.16
C ASP A 137 15.51 -8.78 -23.43
N GLN A 138 14.57 -7.88 -23.78
CA GLN A 138 14.38 -6.63 -23.07
C GLN A 138 13.93 -6.87 -21.63
N VAL A 139 12.97 -7.77 -21.39
CA VAL A 139 12.52 -8.13 -20.04
C VAL A 139 13.69 -8.62 -19.18
N ILE A 140 14.54 -9.49 -19.76
CA ILE A 140 15.73 -10.01 -19.10
C ILE A 140 16.73 -8.89 -18.82
N GLN A 141 17.10 -8.09 -19.84
CA GLN A 141 18.08 -7.02 -19.73
C GLN A 141 17.67 -5.95 -18.73
N GLN A 142 16.38 -5.61 -18.67
CA GLN A 142 15.86 -4.62 -17.73
C GLN A 142 15.88 -5.14 -16.29
N ASN A 143 15.62 -6.44 -16.07
CA ASN A 143 15.81 -7.08 -14.77
C ASN A 143 17.29 -7.11 -14.38
N GLU A 144 18.17 -7.55 -15.28
CA GLU A 144 19.63 -7.55 -15.06
C GLU A 144 20.15 -6.13 -14.76
N PHE A 145 19.60 -5.10 -15.44
CA PHE A 145 19.89 -3.70 -15.17
C PHE A 145 19.51 -3.30 -13.74
N LEU A 146 18.30 -3.61 -13.27
CA LEU A 146 17.92 -3.29 -11.89
C LEU A 146 18.73 -4.08 -10.85
N VAL A 147 19.04 -5.36 -11.11
CA VAL A 147 19.97 -6.12 -10.27
C VAL A 147 21.34 -5.43 -10.20
N SER A 148 21.86 -4.96 -11.33
CA SER A 148 23.14 -4.24 -11.35
C SER A 148 23.12 -2.96 -10.51
N LYS A 149 21.97 -2.27 -10.45
CA LYS A 149 21.78 -1.08 -9.61
C LYS A 149 21.75 -1.41 -8.12
N PHE A 150 21.12 -2.53 -7.75
CA PHE A 150 21.21 -3.03 -6.37
C PHE A 150 22.63 -3.44 -6.00
N VAL A 151 23.38 -4.07 -6.92
CA VAL A 151 24.79 -4.42 -6.70
C VAL A 151 25.66 -3.16 -6.55
N GLU A 152 25.41 -2.12 -7.35
CA GLU A 152 26.14 -0.84 -7.26
C GLU A 152 26.03 -0.21 -5.86
N VAL A 153 24.83 -0.24 -5.26
CA VAL A 153 24.58 0.42 -3.97
C VAL A 153 24.85 -0.51 -2.77
N PHE A 154 24.45 -1.78 -2.87
CA PHE A 154 24.41 -2.72 -1.75
C PHE A 154 25.34 -3.93 -1.94
N GLY A 155 26.11 -3.99 -3.02
CA GLY A 155 27.06 -5.06 -3.28
C GLY A 155 28.22 -5.08 -2.27
N ASN A 156 28.71 -6.28 -1.97
CA ASN A 156 29.93 -6.48 -1.18
C ASN A 156 31.18 -6.35 -2.09
N GLU A 157 32.26 -5.77 -1.56
CA GLU A 157 33.52 -5.59 -2.31
C GLU A 157 34.29 -6.91 -2.57
N LYS A 158 33.86 -8.03 -1.98
CA LYS A 158 34.55 -9.33 -2.07
C LYS A 158 33.73 -10.33 -2.87
N THR A 159 34.42 -11.02 -3.77
CA THR A 159 33.91 -12.08 -4.65
C THR A 159 33.56 -13.35 -3.87
N ASP A 160 32.44 -13.35 -3.13
CA ASP A 160 31.79 -14.57 -2.65
C ASP A 160 30.43 -14.71 -3.34
N PRO A 161 30.25 -15.67 -4.27
CA PRO A 161 29.02 -15.84 -5.06
C PRO A 161 27.77 -16.23 -4.25
N TYR A 162 27.89 -16.35 -2.92
CA TYR A 162 26.80 -16.63 -1.99
C TYR A 162 26.55 -15.51 -0.99
N ASN A 163 27.30 -14.41 -1.09
CA ASN A 163 27.32 -13.33 -0.12
C ASN A 163 27.58 -12.00 -0.82
N ASP A 164 26.73 -11.72 -1.80
CA ASP A 164 26.91 -10.61 -2.74
C ASP A 164 26.46 -9.26 -2.18
N PHE A 165 25.69 -9.21 -1.07
CA PHE A 165 25.05 -7.98 -0.58
C PHE A 165 25.27 -7.70 0.91
N VAL A 166 25.37 -6.41 1.27
CA VAL A 166 25.54 -5.93 2.66
C VAL A 166 24.27 -6.08 3.51
N ILE A 167 23.10 -6.09 2.86
CA ILE A 167 21.78 -6.30 3.47
C ILE A 167 20.91 -7.21 2.59
N PRO A 168 19.93 -7.94 3.15
CA PRO A 168 19.01 -8.74 2.36
C PRO A 168 18.14 -7.89 1.44
N ILE A 169 17.98 -8.33 0.19
CA ILE A 169 17.06 -7.76 -0.81
C ILE A 169 16.10 -8.86 -1.23
N VAL A 170 14.80 -8.62 -1.11
CA VAL A 170 13.77 -9.63 -1.38
C VAL A 170 12.89 -9.19 -2.55
N PRO A 171 13.17 -9.67 -3.78
CA PRO A 171 12.35 -9.40 -4.96
C PRO A 171 11.10 -10.26 -5.03
N THR A 172 10.13 -9.84 -5.85
CA THR A 172 9.02 -10.68 -6.35
C THR A 172 8.78 -10.41 -7.82
N PHE A 173 8.17 -11.36 -8.53
CA PHE A 173 7.73 -11.15 -9.90
C PHE A 173 6.60 -10.13 -9.97
N GLY A 174 6.76 -9.16 -10.88
CA GLY A 174 5.68 -8.35 -11.42
C GLY A 174 5.08 -8.93 -12.70
N ASN A 175 3.91 -8.43 -13.10
CA ASN A 175 3.21 -8.95 -14.27
C ASN A 175 3.85 -8.53 -15.60
N ASN A 176 4.71 -7.51 -15.57
CA ASN A 176 5.55 -7.08 -16.68
C ASN A 176 6.92 -7.79 -16.73
N ASP A 177 7.29 -8.50 -15.67
CA ASP A 177 8.56 -9.25 -15.59
C ASP A 177 8.55 -10.57 -16.38
N ILE A 178 7.47 -10.85 -17.11
CA ILE A 178 7.31 -12.07 -17.90
C ILE A 178 6.58 -11.80 -19.21
N MET A 179 6.82 -12.67 -20.18
CA MET A 179 6.09 -12.72 -21.44
C MET A 179 5.53 -14.13 -21.71
N PRO A 180 4.32 -14.24 -22.29
CA PRO A 180 3.38 -13.14 -22.58
C PRO A 180 2.92 -12.41 -21.32
N HIS A 181 2.60 -11.12 -21.46
CA HIS A 181 2.15 -10.27 -20.36
C HIS A 181 1.01 -10.93 -19.55
N ASN A 182 1.10 -10.88 -18.22
CA ASN A 182 0.16 -11.51 -17.27
C ASN A 182 0.08 -13.05 -17.28
N ILE A 183 0.77 -13.75 -18.19
CA ILE A 183 0.63 -15.21 -18.32
C ILE A 183 1.81 -15.93 -17.69
N PHE A 184 1.62 -16.40 -16.45
CA PHE A 184 2.59 -17.24 -15.75
C PHE A 184 2.04 -18.67 -15.61
N LEU A 185 2.69 -19.65 -16.25
CA LEU A 185 2.31 -21.06 -16.18
C LEU A 185 3.01 -21.79 -15.02
N ALA A 186 2.52 -22.99 -14.68
CA ALA A 186 3.15 -23.83 -13.66
C ALA A 186 4.65 -24.03 -13.95
N GLY A 187 5.48 -23.94 -12.90
CA GLY A 187 6.90 -24.22 -13.00
C GLY A 187 7.22 -25.72 -12.86
N PRO A 188 8.49 -26.12 -13.06
CA PRO A 188 9.57 -25.30 -13.61
C PRO A 188 9.32 -24.88 -15.05
N ASN A 189 9.61 -23.62 -15.36
CA ASN A 189 9.43 -23.05 -16.70
C ASN A 189 10.62 -22.14 -17.05
N LYS A 190 10.65 -21.62 -18.28
CA LYS A 190 11.78 -20.80 -18.76
C LYS A 190 12.02 -19.57 -17.87
N TRP A 191 10.96 -18.93 -17.39
CA TRP A 191 11.05 -17.77 -16.51
C TRP A 191 11.59 -18.12 -15.12
N THR A 192 11.08 -19.16 -14.47
CA THR A 192 11.61 -19.56 -13.14
C THR A 192 13.07 -19.99 -13.21
N MET A 193 13.51 -20.57 -14.32
CA MET A 193 14.91 -20.94 -14.53
C MET A 193 15.80 -19.72 -14.81
N LYS A 194 15.40 -18.82 -15.72
CA LYS A 194 16.20 -17.64 -16.05
C LYS A 194 16.31 -16.67 -14.86
N TYR A 195 15.21 -16.44 -14.14
CA TYR A 195 15.23 -15.61 -12.95
C TYR A 195 15.98 -16.24 -11.79
N LEU A 196 16.09 -17.57 -11.71
CA LEU A 196 16.94 -18.18 -10.70
C LEU A 196 18.40 -17.77 -10.91
N ASP A 197 18.85 -17.64 -12.15
CA ASP A 197 20.21 -17.16 -12.46
C ASP A 197 20.36 -15.66 -12.16
N ILE A 198 19.40 -14.83 -12.59
CA ILE A 198 19.43 -13.38 -12.35
C ILE A 198 19.35 -13.06 -10.84
N TRP A 199 18.52 -13.77 -10.08
CA TRP A 199 18.26 -13.51 -8.65
C TRP A 199 19.01 -14.48 -7.71
N LYS A 200 20.02 -15.21 -8.19
CA LYS A 200 20.74 -16.20 -7.38
C LYS A 200 21.36 -15.63 -6.09
N GLY A 201 21.77 -14.36 -6.12
CA GLY A 201 22.33 -13.64 -4.96
C GLY A 201 21.27 -13.16 -3.97
N PHE A 202 20.00 -13.07 -4.38
CA PHE A 202 18.86 -12.71 -3.52
C PHE A 202 18.16 -13.94 -2.92
N ILE A 203 18.23 -15.09 -3.60
CA ILE A 203 17.50 -16.31 -3.23
C ILE A 203 18.44 -17.23 -2.44
N PRO A 204 18.15 -17.49 -1.14
CA PRO A 204 18.93 -18.44 -0.35
C PRO A 204 18.98 -19.80 -1.02
N GLU A 205 20.12 -20.49 -0.95
CA GLU A 205 20.33 -21.79 -1.62
C GLU A 205 19.23 -22.80 -1.27
N ALA A 206 18.85 -22.87 0.01
CA ALA A 206 17.80 -23.74 0.53
C ALA A 206 16.40 -23.47 -0.06
N GLN A 207 16.19 -22.33 -0.72
CA GLN A 207 14.93 -21.93 -1.34
C GLN A 207 14.92 -22.09 -2.87
N ARG A 208 16.09 -22.32 -3.50
CA ARG A 208 16.22 -22.31 -4.97
C ARG A 208 15.35 -23.36 -5.65
N HIS A 209 15.23 -24.55 -5.05
CA HIS A 209 14.36 -25.59 -5.60
C HIS A 209 12.88 -25.16 -5.56
N GLN A 210 12.40 -24.56 -4.46
CA GLN A 210 11.00 -24.08 -4.39
C GLN A 210 10.77 -22.91 -5.36
N PHE A 211 11.77 -22.04 -5.53
CA PHE A 211 11.72 -20.98 -6.53
C PHE A 211 11.61 -21.54 -7.95
N GLN A 212 12.33 -22.61 -8.30
CA GLN A 212 12.18 -23.22 -9.62
C GLN A 212 10.76 -23.75 -9.86
N GLN A 213 10.13 -24.34 -8.84
CA GLN A 213 8.80 -24.93 -8.95
C GLN A 213 7.69 -23.89 -9.20
N GLY A 214 7.85 -22.62 -8.77
CA GLY A 214 6.82 -21.62 -9.02
C GLY A 214 7.15 -20.16 -8.73
N GLY A 215 8.42 -19.81 -8.61
CA GLY A 215 8.87 -18.43 -8.45
C GLY A 215 8.54 -17.81 -7.09
N TRP A 216 8.26 -18.63 -6.07
CA TRP A 216 8.04 -18.18 -4.70
C TRP A 216 9.15 -18.67 -3.77
N PHE A 217 9.49 -17.89 -2.76
CA PHE A 217 10.53 -18.20 -1.77
C PHE A 217 10.38 -17.31 -0.53
N PHE A 218 11.20 -17.54 0.50
CA PHE A 218 11.34 -16.60 1.60
C PHE A 218 12.80 -16.34 1.96
N VAL A 219 13.06 -15.20 2.59
CA VAL A 219 14.38 -14.84 3.13
C VAL A 219 14.24 -14.55 4.62
N GLU A 220 15.08 -15.16 5.45
CA GLU A 220 15.19 -14.78 6.87
C GLU A 220 15.98 -13.46 6.98
N VAL A 221 15.31 -12.33 6.76
CA VAL A 221 15.92 -10.99 6.79
C VAL A 221 16.49 -10.63 8.16
N ILE A 222 15.95 -11.23 9.23
CA ILE A 222 16.59 -11.26 10.54
C ILE A 222 16.66 -12.75 10.95
N PRO A 223 17.86 -13.35 10.91
CA PRO A 223 18.03 -14.80 11.10
C PRO A 223 17.30 -15.34 12.32
N GLN A 224 16.53 -16.42 12.14
CA GLN A 224 15.74 -17.10 13.17
C GLN A 224 14.68 -16.23 13.88
N LYS A 225 14.38 -15.02 13.38
CA LYS A 225 13.43 -14.10 14.01
C LYS A 225 12.35 -13.59 13.04
N LEU A 226 12.74 -13.07 11.89
CA LEU A 226 11.84 -12.46 10.90
C LEU A 226 12.18 -12.97 9.50
N ALA A 227 11.15 -13.40 8.77
CA ALA A 227 11.27 -13.75 7.36
C ALA A 227 10.33 -12.93 6.48
N VAL A 228 10.76 -12.65 5.26
CA VAL A 228 9.94 -12.03 4.21
C VAL A 228 9.60 -13.10 3.17
N PHE A 229 8.32 -13.27 2.89
CA PHE A 229 7.80 -14.24 1.92
C PHE A 229 7.49 -13.56 0.60
N SER A 230 8.26 -13.90 -0.44
CA SER A 230 8.02 -13.49 -1.81
C SER A 230 6.98 -14.42 -2.46
N LEU A 231 5.76 -13.88 -2.65
CA LEU A 231 4.66 -14.60 -3.27
C LEU A 231 4.60 -14.27 -4.76
N ASN A 232 4.70 -15.29 -5.62
CA ASN A 232 4.30 -15.15 -7.02
C ASN A 232 2.77 -14.99 -7.16
N THR A 233 2.28 -13.76 -7.06
CA THR A 233 0.86 -13.40 -7.11
C THR A 233 0.26 -13.49 -8.51
N ILE A 234 1.07 -13.67 -9.56
CA ILE A 234 0.57 -13.83 -10.93
C ILE A 234 -0.23 -15.14 -11.07
N TYR A 235 0.03 -16.14 -10.22
CA TYR A 235 -0.80 -17.34 -10.12
C TYR A 235 -2.18 -17.09 -9.50
N PHE A 236 -2.37 -15.97 -8.80
CA PHE A 236 -3.64 -15.59 -8.21
C PHE A 236 -4.37 -14.58 -9.09
N PHE A 237 -3.66 -13.95 -10.02
CA PHE A 237 -4.15 -12.83 -10.83
C PHE A 237 -5.27 -13.26 -11.78
N ASP A 238 -6.41 -12.56 -11.73
CA ASP A 238 -7.60 -12.89 -12.52
C ASP A 238 -7.35 -12.83 -14.04
N SER A 239 -6.39 -11.99 -14.46
CA SER A 239 -5.98 -11.82 -15.87
C SER A 239 -5.03 -12.93 -16.35
N ASN A 240 -4.49 -13.77 -15.46
CA ASN A 240 -3.68 -14.92 -15.87
C ASN A 240 -4.57 -16.05 -16.39
N SER A 241 -4.87 -16.01 -17.68
CA SER A 241 -5.69 -17.04 -18.34
C SER A 241 -5.01 -18.41 -18.48
N GLY A 242 -3.73 -18.52 -18.06
CA GLY A 242 -2.96 -19.75 -18.06
C GLY A 242 -3.21 -20.67 -16.87
N VAL A 243 -3.92 -20.21 -15.83
CA VAL A 243 -4.19 -20.94 -14.58
C VAL A 243 -5.65 -20.82 -14.14
N ASP A 244 -6.10 -21.70 -13.25
CA ASP A 244 -7.52 -21.77 -12.80
C ASP A 244 -7.65 -21.67 -11.27
N GLY A 245 -7.11 -20.59 -10.72
CA GLY A 245 -7.25 -20.23 -9.31
C GLY A 245 -6.55 -21.21 -8.36
N CYS A 246 -7.08 -21.30 -7.14
CA CYS A 246 -6.43 -21.98 -6.02
C CYS A 246 -7.27 -23.12 -5.43
N ALA A 247 -8.36 -23.54 -6.08
CA ALA A 247 -9.23 -24.58 -5.54
C ALA A 247 -8.78 -26.01 -5.87
N ASP A 248 -8.37 -26.27 -7.12
CA ASP A 248 -7.93 -27.59 -7.58
C ASP A 248 -6.46 -27.84 -7.20
N LYS A 249 -6.15 -29.05 -6.73
CA LYS A 249 -4.80 -29.43 -6.30
C LYS A 249 -3.77 -29.53 -7.42
N HIS A 250 -4.19 -29.50 -8.68
CA HIS A 250 -3.32 -29.56 -9.85
C HIS A 250 -3.04 -28.16 -10.44
N GLU A 251 -3.59 -27.11 -9.84
CA GLU A 251 -3.31 -25.73 -10.23
C GLU A 251 -2.16 -25.15 -9.39
N PRO A 252 -1.23 -24.40 -10.00
CA PRO A 252 -0.08 -23.85 -9.28
C PRO A 252 -0.50 -22.90 -8.16
N GLY A 253 -1.64 -22.21 -8.30
CA GLY A 253 -2.21 -21.39 -7.22
C GLY A 253 -2.56 -22.19 -5.96
N TYR A 254 -3.01 -23.45 -6.10
CA TYR A 254 -3.23 -24.32 -4.94
C TYR A 254 -1.92 -24.74 -4.30
N GLU A 255 -0.94 -25.15 -5.09
CA GLU A 255 0.37 -25.59 -4.61
C GLU A 255 1.08 -24.48 -3.85
N HIS A 256 1.05 -23.25 -4.39
CA HIS A 256 1.56 -22.06 -3.73
C HIS A 256 0.92 -21.83 -2.36
N MET A 257 -0.41 -21.86 -2.28
CA MET A 257 -1.14 -21.69 -1.01
C MET A 257 -0.83 -22.80 0.01
N GLU A 258 -0.58 -24.03 -0.45
CA GLU A 258 -0.15 -25.13 0.44
C GLU A 258 1.30 -24.95 0.90
N TRP A 259 2.20 -24.50 0.03
CA TRP A 259 3.56 -24.14 0.42
C TRP A 259 3.54 -23.05 1.49
N LEU A 260 2.83 -21.95 1.25
CA LEU A 260 2.71 -20.84 2.19
C LEU A 260 2.15 -21.34 3.54
N ARG A 261 1.09 -22.15 3.51
CA ARG A 261 0.52 -22.77 4.71
C ARG A 261 1.55 -23.59 5.49
N ILE A 262 2.35 -24.40 4.81
CA ILE A 262 3.36 -25.25 5.45
C ILE A 262 4.47 -24.39 6.06
N GLN A 263 5.00 -23.41 5.31
CA GLN A 263 6.08 -22.57 5.80
C GLN A 263 5.65 -21.69 6.98
N LEU A 264 4.46 -21.07 6.93
CA LEU A 264 3.95 -20.29 8.06
C LEU A 264 3.74 -21.18 9.30
N GLN A 265 3.34 -22.44 9.13
CA GLN A 265 3.25 -23.38 10.24
C GLN A 265 4.62 -23.69 10.86
N ILE A 266 5.65 -23.91 10.02
CA ILE A 266 7.02 -24.12 10.49
C ILE A 266 7.54 -22.88 11.24
N LEU A 267 7.29 -21.68 10.72
CA LEU A 267 7.67 -20.44 11.41
C LEU A 267 6.98 -20.27 12.75
N ARG A 268 5.68 -20.60 12.84
CA ARG A 268 4.95 -20.61 14.11
C ARG A 268 5.60 -21.54 15.12
N GLU A 269 5.96 -22.75 14.71
CA GLU A 269 6.62 -23.75 15.56
C GLU A 269 8.02 -23.29 16.01
N ARG A 270 8.71 -22.50 15.19
CA ARG A 270 9.99 -21.86 15.49
C ARG A 270 9.87 -20.55 16.28
N GLY A 271 8.67 -20.03 16.50
CA GLY A 271 8.44 -18.74 17.16
C GLY A 271 8.81 -17.51 16.32
N MET A 272 8.95 -17.65 15.01
CA MET A 272 9.32 -16.59 14.06
C MET A 272 8.12 -15.78 13.58
N LYS A 273 8.41 -14.62 12.98
CA LYS A 273 7.43 -13.73 12.34
C LYS A 273 7.61 -13.66 10.83
N ALA A 274 6.56 -13.25 10.13
CA ALA A 274 6.54 -13.16 8.68
C ALA A 274 6.02 -11.82 8.16
N ILE A 275 6.65 -11.29 7.13
CA ILE A 275 6.08 -10.26 6.23
C ILE A 275 5.72 -10.95 4.92
N LEU A 276 4.53 -10.67 4.39
CA LEU A 276 4.10 -11.20 3.09
C LEU A 276 4.27 -10.12 2.03
N ILE A 277 4.90 -10.45 0.90
CA ILE A 277 5.05 -9.54 -0.22
C ILE A 277 4.55 -10.18 -1.50
N GLY A 278 4.10 -9.38 -2.44
CA GLY A 278 3.78 -9.79 -3.80
C GLY A 278 3.64 -8.58 -4.69
N HIS A 279 3.39 -8.77 -5.98
CA HIS A 279 3.21 -7.65 -6.88
C HIS A 279 1.75 -7.21 -6.96
N VAL A 280 0.88 -8.07 -7.51
CA VAL A 280 -0.55 -7.80 -7.66
C VAL A 280 -1.25 -7.93 -6.30
N PRO A 281 -1.86 -6.86 -5.77
CA PRO A 281 -2.52 -6.91 -4.47
C PRO A 281 -3.86 -7.67 -4.53
N PRO A 282 -4.35 -8.22 -3.40
CA PRO A 282 -5.65 -8.90 -3.29
C PRO A 282 -6.85 -7.92 -3.26
N ALA A 283 -6.89 -6.97 -4.20
CA ALA A 283 -7.97 -6.00 -4.34
C ALA A 283 -9.30 -6.71 -4.66
N ARG A 284 -10.36 -6.31 -3.96
CA ARG A 284 -11.70 -6.91 -4.07
C ARG A 284 -12.79 -5.91 -3.74
N THR A 285 -13.23 -5.17 -4.75
CA THR A 285 -14.37 -4.23 -4.74
C THR A 285 -15.40 -4.64 -5.80
N SER A 286 -16.47 -3.86 -5.97
CA SER A 286 -17.43 -4.06 -7.07
C SER A 286 -16.82 -3.70 -8.43
N SER A 287 -16.01 -2.65 -8.48
CA SER A 287 -15.34 -2.18 -9.69
C SER A 287 -14.06 -2.95 -10.03
N LYS A 288 -13.41 -3.61 -9.07
CA LYS A 288 -12.11 -4.27 -9.29
C LYS A 288 -11.95 -5.55 -8.47
N SER A 289 -11.67 -6.65 -9.15
CA SER A 289 -11.18 -7.90 -8.56
C SER A 289 -9.83 -8.22 -9.17
N SER A 290 -8.78 -8.19 -8.37
CA SER A 290 -7.44 -8.53 -8.86
C SER A 290 -7.20 -10.03 -8.80
N TRP A 291 -7.75 -10.76 -7.83
CA TRP A 291 -7.43 -12.18 -7.66
C TRP A 291 -8.64 -13.06 -7.86
N ASP A 292 -8.39 -14.27 -8.35
CA ASP A 292 -9.42 -15.30 -8.38
C ASP A 292 -10.00 -15.50 -6.98
N GLU A 293 -11.33 -15.53 -6.92
CA GLU A 293 -12.07 -15.61 -5.66
C GLU A 293 -11.65 -16.82 -4.81
N THR A 294 -11.22 -17.92 -5.43
CA THR A 294 -10.71 -19.08 -4.69
C THR A 294 -9.36 -18.80 -4.02
N CYS A 295 -8.49 -18.06 -4.69
CA CYS A 295 -7.20 -17.58 -4.16
C CYS A 295 -7.40 -16.56 -3.05
N TRP A 296 -8.22 -15.54 -3.28
CA TRP A 296 -8.54 -14.52 -2.27
C TRP A 296 -9.10 -15.16 -0.98
N GLN A 297 -10.01 -16.12 -1.11
CA GLN A 297 -10.62 -16.84 0.02
C GLN A 297 -9.61 -17.69 0.79
N LYS A 298 -8.66 -18.35 0.11
CA LYS A 298 -7.59 -19.11 0.77
C LYS A 298 -6.60 -18.19 1.46
N TYR A 299 -6.11 -17.17 0.77
CA TYR A 299 -5.16 -16.20 1.31
C TYR A 299 -5.71 -15.51 2.56
N THR A 300 -6.92 -14.95 2.48
CA THR A 300 -7.59 -14.30 3.62
C THR A 300 -7.83 -15.27 4.79
N LEU A 301 -8.05 -16.57 4.49
CA LEU A 301 -8.11 -17.59 5.54
C LEU A 301 -6.75 -17.81 6.19
N LEU A 302 -5.66 -17.87 5.42
CA LEU A 302 -4.30 -18.01 5.96
C LEU A 302 -3.93 -16.80 6.83
N GLU A 303 -4.17 -15.57 6.36
CA GLU A 303 -3.95 -14.36 7.17
C GLU A 303 -4.69 -14.43 8.51
N ARG A 304 -5.97 -14.84 8.49
CA ARG A 304 -6.75 -15.04 9.72
C ARG A 304 -6.17 -16.13 10.62
N GLN A 305 -5.75 -17.26 10.07
CA GLN A 305 -5.26 -18.38 10.88
C GLN A 305 -3.86 -18.12 11.42
N TYR A 306 -3.02 -17.33 10.72
CA TYR A 306 -1.63 -17.02 11.08
C TYR A 306 -1.42 -15.57 11.57
N ARG A 307 -2.49 -14.91 12.01
CA ARG A 307 -2.50 -13.55 12.57
C ARG A 307 -1.65 -13.35 13.85
N ASP A 308 -1.13 -14.42 14.43
CA ASP A 308 -0.17 -14.44 15.55
C ASP A 308 1.28 -14.22 15.10
N LEU A 309 1.58 -14.43 13.82
CA LEU A 309 2.94 -14.35 13.27
C LEU A 309 3.09 -13.37 12.10
N ILE A 310 2.05 -13.14 11.30
CA ILE A 310 2.10 -12.21 10.17
C ILE A 310 2.11 -10.77 10.71
N VAL A 311 3.11 -10.01 10.27
CA VAL A 311 3.40 -8.63 10.72
C VAL A 311 2.76 -7.60 9.79
N GLY A 312 2.69 -7.90 8.49
CA GLY A 312 2.11 -7.05 7.47
C GLY A 312 2.21 -7.66 6.08
N SER A 313 1.44 -7.10 5.15
CA SER A 313 1.36 -7.54 3.75
C SER A 313 1.60 -6.32 2.83
N LEU A 314 2.58 -6.39 1.92
CA LEU A 314 3.09 -5.26 1.13
C LEU A 314 3.09 -5.59 -0.38
N TYR A 315 2.51 -4.70 -1.20
CA TYR A 315 2.32 -4.91 -2.65
C TYR A 315 2.57 -3.64 -3.48
N GLY A 316 2.63 -3.79 -4.81
CA GLY A 316 2.78 -2.72 -5.81
C GLY A 316 1.66 -2.74 -6.85
N HIS A 317 2.01 -2.73 -8.14
CA HIS A 317 1.14 -2.92 -9.32
C HIS A 317 0.16 -1.78 -9.62
N MET A 318 -0.51 -1.22 -8.61
CA MET A 318 -1.59 -0.26 -8.84
C MET A 318 -1.10 1.18 -9.08
N ASN A 319 0.19 1.45 -8.87
CA ASN A 319 0.85 2.76 -8.99
C ASN A 319 0.24 3.89 -8.14
N ILE A 320 -0.76 3.61 -7.29
CA ILE A 320 -1.40 4.56 -6.38
C ILE A 320 -1.17 4.19 -4.91
N ASP A 321 -1.02 5.20 -4.05
CA ASP A 321 -0.82 5.01 -2.60
C ASP A 321 -2.14 4.69 -1.88
N HIS A 322 -2.29 3.47 -1.39
CA HIS A 322 -3.41 3.14 -0.54
C HIS A 322 -3.18 1.92 0.33
N PHE A 323 -4.19 1.62 1.14
CA PHE A 323 -4.27 0.38 1.89
C PHE A 323 -5.67 -0.20 1.75
N MET A 324 -5.83 -1.49 2.04
CA MET A 324 -7.11 -2.16 2.04
C MET A 324 -7.28 -3.03 3.28
N LEU A 325 -8.54 -3.26 3.65
CA LEU A 325 -8.91 -4.11 4.78
C LEU A 325 -9.53 -5.41 4.25
N GLN A 326 -8.88 -6.55 4.49
CA GLN A 326 -9.53 -7.84 4.24
C GLN A 326 -10.43 -8.19 5.43
N ASP A 327 -11.73 -8.33 5.18
CA ASP A 327 -12.70 -8.65 6.21
C ASP A 327 -12.94 -10.17 6.31
N PHE A 328 -12.57 -10.76 7.45
CA PHE A 328 -12.76 -12.19 7.69
C PHE A 328 -14.24 -12.64 7.78
N LYS A 329 -15.18 -11.70 7.82
CA LYS A 329 -16.61 -12.03 7.64
C LYS A 329 -16.94 -12.49 6.23
N ASP A 330 -16.21 -12.01 5.23
CA ASP A 330 -16.45 -12.31 3.81
C ASP A 330 -15.92 -13.70 3.41
N LEU A 331 -15.17 -14.34 4.30
CA LEU A 331 -14.82 -15.75 4.17
C LEU A 331 -16.08 -16.63 4.14
N LYS A 332 -16.27 -17.36 3.04
CA LYS A 332 -17.38 -18.29 2.82
C LYS A 332 -17.38 -19.38 3.91
N LYS A 333 -18.58 -19.82 4.31
CA LYS A 333 -18.75 -20.90 5.29
C LYS A 333 -18.07 -22.21 4.84
N SER A 334 -18.04 -22.48 3.54
CA SER A 334 -17.37 -23.64 2.96
C SER A 334 -15.86 -23.53 3.08
N THR A 335 -15.28 -22.36 2.75
CA THR A 335 -13.84 -22.07 2.89
C THR A 335 -13.38 -22.27 4.32
N LYS A 336 -14.13 -21.74 5.30
CA LYS A 336 -13.88 -21.93 6.73
C LYS A 336 -13.89 -23.41 7.17
N LYS A 337 -14.53 -24.29 6.40
CA LYS A 337 -14.60 -25.75 6.63
C LYS A 337 -13.66 -26.54 5.71
N GLY A 338 -12.72 -25.89 5.02
CA GLY A 338 -11.76 -26.55 4.14
C GLY A 338 -12.38 -27.08 2.85
N ARG A 339 -13.41 -26.41 2.33
CA ARG A 339 -14.10 -26.81 1.09
C ARG A 339 -14.29 -25.63 0.15
N MET A 340 -13.90 -25.79 -1.11
CA MET A 340 -13.98 -24.75 -2.13
C MET A 340 -14.46 -25.35 -3.45
N GLY A 341 -15.33 -24.64 -4.16
CA GLY A 341 -15.70 -25.03 -5.53
C GLY A 341 -14.87 -24.23 -6.52
N SER A 342 -14.60 -24.81 -7.70
CA SER A 342 -14.25 -24.00 -8.86
C SER A 342 -15.43 -23.06 -9.18
N VAL A 343 -15.14 -21.84 -9.60
CA VAL A 343 -16.17 -20.83 -9.91
C VAL A 343 -16.97 -21.32 -11.12
N GLY A 344 -18.29 -21.37 -11.01
CA GLY A 344 -19.17 -21.79 -12.11
C GLY A 344 -19.27 -20.71 -13.20
N ALA A 345 -19.62 -21.12 -14.42
CA ALA A 345 -19.68 -20.31 -15.65
C ALA A 345 -20.43 -18.97 -15.57
N SER A 346 -21.28 -18.73 -14.55
CA SER A 346 -22.07 -17.50 -14.41
C SER A 346 -21.25 -16.26 -14.04
N SER A 347 -19.93 -16.35 -13.93
CA SER A 347 -19.03 -15.21 -13.77
C SER A 347 -18.16 -14.95 -15.00
N GLU A 348 -18.26 -15.73 -16.08
CA GLU A 348 -17.39 -15.51 -17.25
C GLU A 348 -17.79 -14.25 -18.04
N GLU A 349 -19.09 -13.96 -18.18
CA GLU A 349 -19.57 -12.72 -18.81
C GLU A 349 -19.17 -11.45 -18.02
N ALA A 350 -18.99 -11.57 -16.69
CA ALA A 350 -18.45 -10.51 -15.84
C ALA A 350 -16.91 -10.45 -15.82
N ARG A 351 -16.22 -11.54 -16.22
CA ARG A 351 -14.77 -11.56 -16.39
C ARG A 351 -14.36 -10.99 -17.75
N GLN A 352 -15.24 -11.08 -18.77
CA GLN A 352 -14.94 -10.66 -20.13
C GLN A 352 -14.71 -9.14 -20.29
N SER A 353 -15.28 -8.32 -19.41
CA SER A 353 -15.14 -6.85 -19.45
C SER A 353 -13.99 -6.29 -18.62
N MET A 354 -13.08 -7.13 -18.12
CA MET A 354 -11.90 -6.72 -17.33
C MET A 354 -10.57 -7.14 -17.98
N PHE A 355 -10.60 -7.53 -19.27
CA PHE A 355 -9.43 -8.07 -19.98
C PHE A 355 -8.57 -7.02 -20.70
N GLU A 356 -8.98 -5.75 -20.77
CA GLU A 356 -8.17 -4.71 -21.39
C GLU A 356 -7.35 -4.00 -20.31
N ASP A 357 -6.08 -4.39 -20.33
CA ASP A 357 -4.92 -3.87 -19.64
C ASP A 357 -4.98 -3.83 -18.11
N GLY A 358 -4.11 -4.63 -17.50
CA GLY A 358 -3.84 -4.59 -16.06
C GLY A 358 -3.28 -3.25 -15.57
N GLU A 359 -3.21 -2.24 -16.42
CA GLU A 359 -2.88 -0.88 -16.07
C GLU A 359 -4.07 -0.19 -15.40
N VAL A 360 -3.82 0.38 -14.22
CA VAL A 360 -4.86 1.13 -13.52
C VAL A 360 -4.99 2.51 -14.15
N THR A 361 -5.94 2.67 -15.07
CA THR A 361 -6.31 4.00 -15.59
C THR A 361 -6.81 4.89 -14.44
N VAL A 362 -6.77 6.23 -14.60
CA VAL A 362 -7.26 7.14 -13.54
C VAL A 362 -8.74 6.92 -13.28
N ALA A 363 -9.53 6.61 -14.32
CA ALA A 363 -10.95 6.25 -14.18
C ALA A 363 -11.10 4.99 -13.31
N SER A 364 -10.38 3.91 -13.66
CA SER A 364 -10.38 2.65 -12.90
C SER A 364 -9.91 2.84 -11.45
N ALA A 365 -8.86 3.65 -11.24
CA ALA A 365 -8.37 4.01 -9.91
C ALA A 365 -9.42 4.79 -9.11
N SER A 366 -10.10 5.75 -9.74
CA SER A 366 -11.11 6.58 -9.08
C SER A 366 -12.31 5.76 -8.65
N ASP A 367 -12.86 4.93 -9.52
CA ASP A 367 -13.97 4.02 -9.20
C ASP A 367 -13.59 3.01 -8.10
N TYR A 368 -12.37 2.49 -8.17
CA TYR A 368 -11.82 1.62 -7.14
C TYR A 368 -11.75 2.29 -5.76
N LEU A 369 -11.18 3.51 -5.69
CA LEU A 369 -11.07 4.26 -4.45
C LEU A 369 -12.45 4.66 -3.90
N GLN A 370 -13.38 5.04 -4.78
CA GLN A 370 -14.77 5.34 -4.40
C GLN A 370 -15.45 4.12 -3.76
N ASP A 371 -15.31 2.94 -4.36
CA ASP A 371 -15.82 1.69 -3.82
C ASP A 371 -15.20 1.33 -2.46
N LEU A 372 -13.89 1.55 -2.33
CA LEU A 372 -13.17 1.33 -1.08
C LEU A 372 -13.70 2.25 0.04
N GLY A 373 -13.87 3.54 -0.26
CA GLY A 373 -14.49 4.50 0.66
C GLY A 373 -15.94 4.14 1.02
N ASN A 374 -16.72 3.65 0.05
CA ASN A 374 -18.08 3.15 0.25
C ASN A 374 -18.13 1.88 1.12
N ALA A 375 -17.12 1.01 1.01
CA ALA A 375 -16.98 -0.14 1.89
C ALA A 375 -16.63 0.29 3.32
N TRP A 376 -15.74 1.28 3.45
CA TRP A 376 -15.31 1.80 4.76
C TRP A 376 -16.38 2.59 5.50
N SER A 377 -17.29 3.27 4.79
CA SER A 377 -18.43 3.97 5.41
C SER A 377 -19.37 3.02 6.17
N LYS A 378 -19.36 1.74 5.82
CA LYS A 378 -20.15 0.66 6.43
C LYS A 378 -19.47 0.02 7.65
N LEU A 379 -18.26 0.47 8.02
CA LEU A 379 -17.53 -0.08 9.17
C LEU A 379 -18.27 0.19 10.49
N PRO A 380 -18.17 -0.71 11.50
CA PRO A 380 -18.79 -0.48 12.80
C PRO A 380 -18.35 0.84 13.45
N VAL A 381 -19.29 1.53 14.10
CA VAL A 381 -19.04 2.81 14.78
C VAL A 381 -19.05 2.62 16.31
N PRO A 382 -18.09 3.20 17.04
CA PRO A 382 -18.09 3.18 18.51
C PRO A 382 -19.23 4.05 19.07
N PRO A 383 -19.73 3.77 20.30
CA PRO A 383 -20.70 4.64 20.97
C PRO A 383 -20.17 6.07 21.12
N SER A 384 -21.03 7.07 20.92
CA SER A 384 -20.70 8.48 21.22
C SER A 384 -20.48 8.65 22.72
N GLN A 385 -19.30 9.08 23.15
CA GLN A 385 -19.05 9.45 24.55
C GLN A 385 -19.97 10.62 24.95
N SER A 386 -20.67 10.48 26.07
CA SER A 386 -21.41 11.58 26.70
C SER A 386 -20.42 12.59 27.27
N LYS A 387 -20.70 13.88 27.09
CA LYS A 387 -19.96 15.03 27.63
C LYS A 387 -19.66 14.91 29.15
N LYS A 388 -18.64 14.17 29.56
CA LYS A 388 -17.98 14.27 30.87
C LYS A 388 -16.54 13.77 30.70
N LYS A 389 -15.61 14.73 30.75
CA LYS A 389 -14.13 14.62 30.74
C LYS A 389 -13.51 13.89 29.54
N THR A 390 -12.71 14.66 28.81
CA THR A 390 -11.81 14.27 27.72
C THR A 390 -10.86 13.17 28.17
N LYS A 391 -11.17 11.93 27.77
CA LYS A 391 -10.23 10.82 27.75
C LYS A 391 -10.18 10.30 26.32
N SER A 392 -8.98 10.21 25.77
CA SER A 392 -8.69 9.65 24.46
C SER A 392 -9.35 8.27 24.31
N ILE A 393 -9.70 7.84 23.09
CA ILE A 393 -10.11 6.45 22.80
C ILE A 393 -9.05 5.41 23.24
N HIS A 394 -7.86 5.88 23.62
CA HIS A 394 -6.76 5.10 24.16
C HIS A 394 -6.83 4.84 25.68
N ASP A 395 -7.58 5.60 26.49
CA ASP A 395 -7.87 5.22 27.89
C ASP A 395 -8.73 3.94 27.98
N PHE A 396 -9.12 3.39 26.84
CA PHE A 396 -9.82 2.11 26.74
C PHE A 396 -8.88 0.90 26.86
N THR A 397 -7.55 1.09 26.89
CA THR A 397 -6.56 0.01 27.10
C THR A 397 -6.09 -0.09 28.55
N ASP A 398 -6.05 1.02 29.29
CA ASP A 398 -5.30 1.08 30.57
C ASP A 398 -6.23 0.99 31.80
N GLU A 399 -7.56 1.11 31.64
CA GLU A 399 -8.54 1.02 32.75
C GLU A 399 -9.02 -0.42 33.07
N GLU A 400 -8.47 -1.47 32.43
CA GLU A 400 -8.82 -2.88 32.75
C GLU A 400 -7.65 -3.68 33.34
N ASP A 401 -6.58 -3.04 33.81
CA ASP A 401 -5.53 -3.71 34.61
C ASP A 401 -5.89 -3.87 36.10
N GLU A 402 -7.07 -3.44 36.51
CA GLU A 402 -7.68 -3.88 37.77
C GLU A 402 -8.77 -4.94 37.48
N GLU A 403 -8.38 -6.20 37.59
CA GLU A 403 -9.31 -7.29 37.89
C GLU A 403 -9.94 -7.05 39.28
N PRO A 404 -11.27 -6.87 39.43
CA PRO A 404 -11.92 -7.38 40.61
C PRO A 404 -12.39 -8.78 40.25
N THR A 405 -11.67 -9.77 40.76
CA THR A 405 -12.03 -11.19 40.79
C THR A 405 -13.55 -11.37 40.90
N PHE A 406 -14.25 -11.54 39.77
CA PHE A 406 -15.71 -11.58 39.78
C PHE A 406 -16.16 -12.98 40.19
N SER A 407 -16.29 -13.10 41.50
CA SER A 407 -16.66 -14.25 42.29
C SER A 407 -17.75 -15.11 41.65
N ILE A 408 -17.39 -16.38 41.43
CA ILE A 408 -18.26 -17.51 41.10
C ILE A 408 -19.53 -17.55 41.98
N TRP A 409 -19.48 -17.00 43.19
CA TRP A 409 -20.61 -16.90 44.12
C TRP A 409 -21.76 -16.01 43.61
N GLN A 410 -21.51 -14.96 42.82
CA GLN A 410 -22.59 -14.13 42.28
C GLN A 410 -23.36 -14.78 41.12
N TRP A 411 -22.70 -15.66 40.35
CA TRP A 411 -23.36 -16.44 39.30
C TRP A 411 -24.21 -17.57 39.89
N VAL A 412 -23.73 -18.22 40.95
CA VAL A 412 -24.49 -19.24 41.70
C VAL A 412 -25.75 -18.63 42.31
N TRP A 413 -25.66 -17.44 42.92
CA TRP A 413 -26.82 -16.75 43.51
C TRP A 413 -27.92 -16.35 42.49
N LYS A 414 -27.52 -15.95 41.28
CA LYS A 414 -28.49 -15.61 40.20
C LYS A 414 -29.18 -16.83 39.59
N THR A 415 -28.60 -18.02 39.75
CA THR A 415 -29.15 -19.26 39.19
C THR A 415 -30.15 -19.91 40.16
N VAL A 416 -29.95 -19.72 41.47
CA VAL A 416 -30.83 -20.28 42.52
C VAL A 416 -32.11 -19.44 42.74
N SER A 417 -32.10 -18.14 42.41
CA SER A 417 -33.22 -17.23 42.70
C SER A 417 -34.35 -17.19 41.66
N LYS A 418 -34.31 -18.02 40.60
CA LYS A 418 -35.33 -18.03 39.52
C LYS A 418 -36.33 -19.20 39.55
N SER A 419 -36.38 -19.97 40.63
CA SER A 419 -37.38 -21.03 40.79
C SER A 419 -38.34 -20.72 41.94
N ASN A 420 -39.26 -19.75 41.75
CA ASN A 420 -40.60 -19.77 42.34
C ASN A 420 -41.43 -18.53 41.97
N LYS A 421 -42.42 -18.69 41.09
CA LYS A 421 -43.83 -18.28 41.26
C LYS A 421 -44.59 -18.37 39.94
N GLY A 422 -45.68 -19.14 39.98
CA GLY A 422 -46.53 -19.45 38.83
C GLY A 422 -47.70 -18.49 38.58
N LYS A 423 -48.23 -18.63 37.35
CA LYS A 423 -49.63 -18.51 36.87
C LYS A 423 -50.60 -17.53 37.56
N LYS A 424 -51.08 -16.52 36.82
CA LYS A 424 -52.39 -16.43 36.09
C LYS A 424 -52.77 -14.96 35.79
N GLY A 425 -53.31 -14.68 34.59
CA GLY A 425 -54.42 -13.73 34.43
C GLY A 425 -54.31 -12.56 33.43
N LYS A 426 -55.01 -12.72 32.29
CA LYS A 426 -55.81 -11.75 31.49
C LYS A 426 -55.17 -10.69 30.56
N LYS A 427 -55.84 -10.61 29.39
CA LYS A 427 -55.73 -9.74 28.20
C LYS A 427 -55.71 -8.23 28.48
N GLY A 428 -55.05 -7.48 27.60
CA GLY A 428 -55.42 -6.10 27.28
C GLY A 428 -54.36 -5.27 26.56
N GLY A 429 -54.54 -5.06 25.25
CA GLY A 429 -54.44 -3.73 24.61
C GLY A 429 -53.08 -3.09 24.32
N LYS A 430 -52.84 -2.89 23.02
CA LYS A 430 -52.23 -1.70 22.35
C LYS A 430 -50.77 -1.31 22.64
N GLY A 431 -50.03 -1.21 21.54
CA GLY A 431 -49.06 -0.12 21.33
C GLY A 431 -47.60 -0.53 21.19
N ASP A 432 -47.27 -1.32 20.16
CA ASP A 432 -45.87 -1.48 19.75
C ASP A 432 -45.55 -0.39 18.71
N LYS A 433 -45.13 0.78 19.20
CA LYS A 433 -44.46 1.82 18.41
C LYS A 433 -43.29 2.38 19.21
N ASP A 434 -42.15 2.45 18.52
CA ASP A 434 -41.01 3.33 18.78
C ASP A 434 -40.07 2.98 19.95
N LYS A 435 -39.43 1.80 19.89
CA LYS A 435 -38.08 1.66 20.49
C LYS A 435 -37.04 2.24 19.53
N LYS A 436 -36.65 3.50 19.79
CA LYS A 436 -35.45 4.14 19.22
C LYS A 436 -34.27 3.14 19.24
N PRO A 437 -33.46 3.02 18.18
CA PRO A 437 -32.30 2.13 18.18
C PRO A 437 -31.36 2.53 19.32
N THR A 438 -31.19 1.64 20.29
CA THR A 438 -30.28 1.85 21.41
C THR A 438 -28.85 1.91 20.86
N LYS A 439 -28.12 2.97 21.18
CA LYS A 439 -26.71 3.14 20.75
C LYS A 439 -25.89 1.92 21.18
N PRO A 440 -25.01 1.39 20.31
CA PRO A 440 -24.30 0.16 20.60
C PRO A 440 -23.38 0.34 21.80
N THR A 441 -23.41 -0.58 22.76
CA THR A 441 -22.51 -0.52 23.93
C THR A 441 -21.05 -0.75 23.52
N LYS A 442 -20.07 -0.31 24.34
CA LYS A 442 -18.62 -0.54 24.11
C LYS A 442 -18.34 -2.02 23.78
N LYS A 443 -18.92 -2.93 24.55
CA LYS A 443 -18.84 -4.38 24.35
C LYS A 443 -19.41 -4.85 23.01
N GLN A 444 -20.51 -4.27 22.55
CA GLN A 444 -21.09 -4.59 21.25
C GLN A 444 -20.21 -4.09 20.09
N TYR A 445 -19.62 -2.90 20.22
CA TYR A 445 -18.69 -2.37 19.22
C TYR A 445 -17.44 -3.26 19.09
N LEU A 446 -16.75 -3.55 20.20
CA LEU A 446 -15.57 -4.40 20.21
C LEU A 446 -15.87 -5.78 19.59
N LYS A 447 -17.02 -6.37 19.91
CA LYS A 447 -17.47 -7.62 19.27
C LYS A 447 -17.65 -7.49 17.75
N LYS A 448 -18.12 -6.35 17.24
CA LYS A 448 -18.34 -6.12 15.80
C LYS A 448 -17.04 -5.99 15.00
N ILE A 449 -15.98 -5.49 15.61
CA ILE A 449 -14.64 -5.37 14.99
C ILE A 449 -13.74 -6.58 15.27
N GLY A 450 -14.20 -7.56 16.05
CA GLY A 450 -13.45 -8.80 16.30
C GLY A 450 -12.61 -8.80 17.57
N GLY A 451 -12.79 -7.85 18.48
CA GLY A 451 -12.07 -7.76 19.75
C GLY A 451 -11.43 -6.39 19.96
N ARG A 452 -10.61 -6.26 21.01
CA ARG A 452 -9.89 -5.01 21.32
C ARG A 452 -8.83 -4.64 20.29
N TYR A 453 -8.37 -5.60 19.50
CA TYR A 453 -7.34 -5.42 18.47
C TYR A 453 -7.87 -5.45 17.03
N ALA A 454 -9.19 -5.42 16.86
CA ALA A 454 -9.83 -5.49 15.54
C ALA A 454 -9.49 -6.77 14.71
N GLU A 455 -9.32 -7.92 15.36
CA GLU A 455 -8.92 -9.23 14.76
C GLU A 455 -9.91 -9.80 13.71
N ARG A 456 -10.97 -9.06 13.35
CA ARG A 456 -11.82 -9.34 12.19
C ARG A 456 -11.13 -9.00 10.88
N PHE A 457 -10.16 -8.10 10.90
CA PHE A 457 -9.54 -7.55 9.69
C PHE A 457 -8.07 -7.95 9.60
N SER A 458 -7.53 -7.97 8.40
CA SER A 458 -6.10 -7.77 8.11
C SER A 458 -5.93 -6.50 7.28
N VAL A 459 -4.69 -5.98 7.24
CA VAL A 459 -4.33 -4.79 6.47
C VAL A 459 -3.35 -5.19 5.40
N THR A 460 -3.59 -4.73 4.19
CA THR A 460 -2.66 -4.82 3.07
C THR A 460 -2.28 -3.41 2.62
N HIS A 461 -0.99 -3.16 2.44
CA HIS A 461 -0.48 -1.89 1.92
C HIS A 461 -0.14 -2.04 0.43
N VAL A 462 -0.50 -1.03 -0.35
CA VAL A 462 -0.11 -0.91 -1.75
C VAL A 462 0.73 0.36 -1.87
N SER A 463 1.97 0.20 -2.31
CA SER A 463 2.89 1.32 -2.49
C SER A 463 2.66 1.98 -3.85
N PRO A 464 2.74 3.32 -3.94
CA PRO A 464 2.97 3.99 -5.20
C PRO A 464 4.35 3.61 -5.77
N SER A 465 4.57 3.94 -7.04
CA SER A 465 5.65 3.41 -7.87
C SER A 465 6.76 4.40 -8.18
N VAL A 466 7.88 3.90 -8.72
CA VAL A 466 8.95 4.73 -9.28
C VAL A 466 8.59 5.21 -10.69
N VAL A 467 7.86 4.40 -11.48
CA VAL A 467 7.37 4.81 -12.79
C VAL A 467 6.57 6.11 -12.72
N PRO A 468 6.81 7.09 -13.62
CA PRO A 468 6.22 8.42 -13.52
C PRO A 468 4.73 8.48 -13.94
N ASN A 469 3.94 7.43 -13.71
CA ASN A 469 2.48 7.49 -13.81
C ASN A 469 1.91 8.56 -12.86
N TYR A 470 2.59 8.78 -11.72
CA TYR A 470 2.45 9.96 -10.86
C TYR A 470 3.86 10.47 -10.50
N PHE A 471 4.06 11.11 -9.36
CA PHE A 471 5.42 11.40 -8.91
C PHE A 471 6.13 10.11 -8.46
N PRO A 472 7.35 9.83 -8.94
CA PRO A 472 8.15 8.69 -8.48
C PRO A 472 8.24 8.67 -6.96
N THR A 473 8.00 7.52 -6.34
CA THR A 473 7.82 7.42 -4.89
C THR A 473 8.57 6.22 -4.28
N LEU A 474 9.05 6.40 -3.05
CA LEU A 474 9.73 5.39 -2.23
C LEU A 474 9.12 5.39 -0.82
N ARG A 475 9.10 4.23 -0.14
CA ARG A 475 8.59 4.14 1.24
C ARG A 475 9.60 3.49 2.17
N VAL A 476 9.91 4.16 3.28
CA VAL A 476 10.75 3.59 4.35
C VAL A 476 9.89 3.33 5.57
N PHE A 477 9.77 2.06 5.94
CA PHE A 477 9.05 1.63 7.14
C PHE A 477 9.96 1.63 8.35
N THR A 478 9.41 1.96 9.51
CA THR A 478 10.02 1.80 10.82
C THR A 478 9.26 0.73 11.60
N TYR A 479 9.99 -0.21 12.21
CA TYR A 479 9.41 -1.31 12.98
C TYR A 479 10.07 -1.44 14.35
N ASN A 480 9.33 -2.04 15.28
CA ASN A 480 9.77 -2.19 16.66
C ASN A 480 10.88 -3.23 16.79
N ILE A 481 12.05 -2.84 17.27
CA ILE A 481 13.19 -3.74 17.54
C ILE A 481 13.39 -4.03 19.03
N SER A 482 12.39 -3.73 19.89
CA SER A 482 12.47 -3.99 21.33
C SER A 482 12.87 -5.44 21.63
N GLY A 483 13.93 -5.63 22.41
CA GLY A 483 14.50 -6.95 22.73
C GLY A 483 15.42 -7.54 21.65
N LEU A 484 15.79 -6.74 20.63
CA LEU A 484 16.74 -7.10 19.57
C LEU A 484 17.86 -6.06 19.42
N GLU A 485 18.05 -5.19 20.41
CA GLU A 485 19.02 -4.09 20.38
C GLU A 485 20.47 -4.60 20.25
N ASP A 486 20.76 -5.73 20.88
CA ASP A 486 22.07 -6.40 20.82
C ASP A 486 22.19 -7.37 19.63
N VAL A 487 21.13 -7.51 18.81
CA VAL A 487 21.18 -8.39 17.64
C VAL A 487 22.02 -7.73 16.57
N VAL A 488 23.25 -8.22 16.48
CA VAL A 488 24.16 -7.94 15.38
C VAL A 488 23.78 -8.87 14.22
N VAL A 489 23.16 -8.30 13.18
CA VAL A 489 22.95 -9.06 11.94
C VAL A 489 24.32 -9.22 11.27
N PRO A 490 24.70 -10.43 10.83
CA PRO A 490 25.94 -10.62 10.10
C PRO A 490 25.95 -9.67 8.90
N GLY A 491 26.79 -8.64 8.95
CA GLY A 491 26.98 -7.77 7.81
C GLY A 491 27.84 -8.55 6.84
N GLY A 492 27.22 -9.15 5.81
CA GLY A 492 27.88 -9.76 4.66
C GLY A 492 29.16 -10.56 4.89
N ASP A 493 29.47 -11.08 6.09
CA ASP A 493 30.79 -11.65 6.36
C ASP A 493 30.72 -13.13 6.75
N LYS A 494 29.67 -13.63 7.42
CA LYS A 494 29.42 -15.08 7.60
C LYS A 494 27.94 -15.35 7.91
N ALA A 495 27.21 -15.99 7.00
CA ALA A 495 25.97 -16.67 7.35
C ALA A 495 26.27 -17.82 8.34
N PRO A 496 25.42 -18.08 9.34
CA PRO A 496 25.61 -19.21 10.24
C PRO A 496 25.49 -20.52 9.45
N ASN A 497 26.58 -21.27 9.47
CA ASN A 497 26.76 -22.54 8.78
C ASN A 497 25.89 -23.62 9.44
N HIS A 498 24.59 -23.66 9.13
CA HIS A 498 23.73 -24.79 9.52
C HIS A 498 24.07 -25.98 8.63
N LYS A 499 25.05 -26.77 9.06
CA LYS A 499 25.28 -28.13 8.54
C LYS A 499 24.08 -29.02 8.92
N MET A 500 23.00 -28.94 8.16
CA MET A 500 22.16 -30.12 7.95
C MET A 500 22.82 -30.91 6.82
N ALA A 501 23.02 -32.21 7.03
CA ALA A 501 23.71 -33.10 6.09
C ALA A 501 23.04 -33.03 4.70
N ALA A 502 23.60 -32.23 3.80
CA ALA A 502 23.26 -32.21 2.41
C ALA A 502 23.98 -33.39 1.73
N SER A 503 23.21 -34.30 1.13
CA SER A 503 23.77 -35.23 0.15
C SER A 503 24.39 -34.41 -1.00
N PRO A 504 25.55 -34.81 -1.54
CA PRO A 504 26.17 -34.09 -2.64
C PRO A 504 25.25 -34.17 -3.87
N GLN A 505 24.60 -33.06 -4.21
CA GLN A 505 23.92 -32.92 -5.49
C GLN A 505 24.97 -32.48 -6.52
N THR A 506 25.06 -33.25 -7.60
CA THR A 506 25.89 -32.97 -8.77
C THR A 506 25.58 -31.58 -9.34
N PRO A 507 26.58 -30.76 -9.70
CA PRO A 507 26.37 -29.55 -10.47
C PRO A 507 25.72 -29.93 -11.79
N LEU A 508 24.50 -29.44 -12.05
CA LEU A 508 23.88 -29.60 -13.36
C LEU A 508 24.57 -28.63 -14.33
N LEU A 509 25.09 -29.19 -15.43
CA LEU A 509 25.65 -28.46 -16.56
C LEU A 509 24.60 -27.47 -17.12
N ILE A 510 24.94 -26.19 -17.06
CA ILE A 510 24.18 -25.04 -17.57
C ILE A 510 24.45 -24.82 -19.08
N SER A 511 24.99 -25.81 -19.80
CA SER A 511 25.38 -25.63 -21.21
C SER A 511 24.20 -25.61 -22.19
N ASP A 512 23.01 -26.06 -21.79
CA ASP A 512 21.90 -26.30 -22.72
C ASP A 512 20.82 -25.21 -22.69
N ILE A 513 20.99 -24.15 -21.89
CA ILE A 513 20.04 -23.02 -21.81
C ILE A 513 20.55 -21.78 -22.57
N GLU A 514 21.86 -21.69 -22.85
CA GLU A 514 22.43 -20.56 -23.60
C GLU A 514 22.14 -20.59 -25.10
N SER A 515 21.74 -21.74 -25.67
CA SER A 515 21.34 -21.82 -27.07
C SER A 515 19.85 -21.53 -27.23
N ASP A 516 19.55 -20.31 -27.67
CA ASP A 516 18.30 -19.83 -28.24
C ASP A 516 17.08 -19.81 -27.29
N PHE A 517 17.02 -18.76 -26.47
CA PHE A 517 15.73 -18.23 -26.01
C PHE A 517 14.99 -17.65 -27.24
N ASP A 518 14.50 -18.51 -28.14
CA ASP A 518 13.59 -18.08 -29.21
C ASP A 518 12.24 -17.72 -28.56
N GLY A 519 12.14 -16.44 -28.18
CA GLY A 519 10.98 -15.87 -27.51
C GLY A 519 9.69 -16.00 -28.34
N MET A 520 9.79 -15.86 -29.67
CA MET A 520 8.64 -15.97 -30.55
C MET A 520 8.11 -17.40 -30.63
N ALA A 521 8.99 -18.40 -30.72
CA ALA A 521 8.56 -19.80 -30.69
C ALA A 521 7.89 -20.15 -29.34
N TYR A 522 8.46 -19.66 -28.24
CA TYR A 522 7.92 -19.89 -26.90
C TYR A 522 6.53 -19.25 -26.69
N GLU A 523 6.34 -17.99 -27.09
CA GLU A 523 5.04 -17.31 -27.04
C GLU A 523 3.98 -18.06 -27.84
N ASN A 524 4.30 -18.46 -29.07
CA ASN A 524 3.40 -19.22 -29.93
C ASN A 524 2.97 -20.56 -29.29
N GLU A 525 3.90 -21.25 -28.63
CA GLU A 525 3.60 -22.47 -27.87
C GLU A 525 2.68 -22.17 -26.67
N MET A 526 2.97 -21.11 -25.92
CA MET A 526 2.14 -20.69 -24.79
C MET A 526 0.72 -20.33 -25.22
N TYR A 527 0.55 -19.55 -26.29
CA TYR A 527 -0.79 -19.20 -26.81
C TYR A 527 -1.59 -20.44 -27.23
N LYS A 528 -0.95 -21.44 -27.85
CA LYS A 528 -1.59 -22.73 -28.18
C LYS A 528 -2.02 -23.48 -26.91
N LEU A 529 -1.18 -23.50 -25.89
CA LEU A 529 -1.48 -24.15 -24.61
C LEU A 529 -2.65 -23.46 -23.89
N ILE A 530 -2.66 -22.12 -23.87
CA ILE A 530 -3.76 -21.31 -23.32
C ILE A 530 -5.06 -21.58 -24.07
N ALA A 531 -5.04 -21.58 -25.41
CA ALA A 531 -6.22 -21.88 -26.22
C ALA A 531 -6.77 -23.28 -25.92
N THR A 532 -5.88 -24.27 -25.75
CA THR A 532 -6.24 -25.63 -25.36
C THR A 532 -6.85 -25.69 -23.96
N LYS A 533 -6.28 -24.97 -22.99
CA LYS A 533 -6.82 -24.85 -21.63
C LYS A 533 -8.19 -24.17 -21.62
N LYS A 534 -8.37 -23.07 -22.35
CA LYS A 534 -9.65 -22.36 -22.52
C LYS A 534 -10.72 -23.29 -23.11
N SER A 535 -10.38 -24.07 -24.14
CA SER A 535 -11.30 -25.05 -24.74
C SER A 535 -11.71 -26.16 -23.75
N LYS A 536 -10.75 -26.69 -22.97
CA LYS A 536 -11.03 -27.68 -21.91
C LYS A 536 -11.91 -27.08 -20.81
N LYS A 537 -11.60 -25.88 -20.35
CA LYS A 537 -12.36 -25.14 -19.32
C LYS A 537 -13.80 -24.89 -19.77
N GLY A 538 -14.04 -24.45 -21.01
CA GLY A 538 -15.38 -24.29 -21.56
C GLY A 538 -16.20 -25.59 -21.65
N LYS A 539 -15.56 -26.75 -21.79
CA LYS A 539 -16.22 -28.06 -21.69
C LYS A 539 -16.52 -28.47 -20.25
N GLU A 540 -15.64 -28.11 -19.31
CA GLU A 540 -15.81 -28.41 -17.88
C GLU A 540 -16.81 -27.49 -17.18
N SER A 541 -16.92 -26.24 -17.59
CA SER A 541 -17.85 -25.25 -17.05
C SER A 541 -19.32 -25.63 -17.25
N ARG A 542 -19.60 -26.50 -18.24
CA ARG A 542 -20.92 -27.13 -18.48
C ARG A 542 -21.25 -28.26 -17.49
N LYS A 543 -20.29 -28.70 -16.67
CA LYS A 543 -20.49 -29.73 -15.64
C LYS A 543 -20.77 -29.09 -14.28
N LYS A 544 -21.37 -29.84 -13.35
CA LYS A 544 -21.58 -29.36 -11.98
C LYS A 544 -20.24 -28.99 -11.33
N PRO A 545 -20.13 -27.84 -10.63
CA PRO A 545 -18.88 -27.40 -10.04
C PRO A 545 -18.36 -28.43 -9.02
N LYS A 546 -17.16 -28.97 -9.27
CA LYS A 546 -16.47 -29.88 -8.35
C LYS A 546 -16.11 -29.12 -7.08
N LYS A 547 -16.32 -29.75 -5.92
CA LYS A 547 -15.92 -29.21 -4.62
C LYS A 547 -14.66 -29.90 -4.13
N TRP A 548 -13.57 -29.16 -4.07
CA TRP A 548 -12.28 -29.58 -3.57
C TRP A 548 -12.21 -29.43 -2.05
N LYS A 549 -11.43 -30.30 -1.41
CA LYS A 549 -11.13 -30.23 0.02
C LYS A 549 -9.68 -29.78 0.18
N PHE A 550 -9.41 -28.96 1.20
CA PHE A 550 -8.06 -28.53 1.56
C PHE A 550 -7.91 -28.46 3.08
N LYS A 551 -6.67 -28.46 3.57
CA LYS A 551 -6.37 -28.45 5.00
C LYS A 551 -6.49 -27.02 5.54
N VAL A 552 -7.36 -26.82 6.53
CA VAL A 552 -7.47 -25.54 7.25
C VAL A 552 -6.46 -25.55 8.42
N PRO A 553 -5.55 -24.57 8.50
CA PRO A 553 -4.68 -24.44 9.66
C PRO A 553 -5.44 -24.24 10.96
N THR A 554 -4.83 -24.66 12.06
CA THR A 554 -5.35 -24.36 13.39
C THR A 554 -5.22 -22.86 13.66
N PRO A 555 -6.25 -22.23 14.26
CA PRO A 555 -6.15 -20.84 14.70
C PRO A 555 -5.11 -20.71 15.81
N PRO A 556 -4.66 -19.48 16.11
CA PRO A 556 -3.89 -19.21 17.30
C PRO A 556 -4.67 -19.62 18.55
N SER A 557 -3.97 -19.92 19.65
CA SER A 557 -4.63 -20.20 20.92
C SER A 557 -5.52 -19.03 21.32
N LYS A 558 -6.70 -19.33 21.88
CA LYS A 558 -7.63 -18.30 22.39
C LYS A 558 -7.06 -17.50 23.56
N SER A 559 -6.07 -18.05 24.25
CA SER A 559 -5.39 -17.38 25.37
C SER A 559 -4.17 -16.57 24.94
N SER A 560 -3.68 -16.73 23.71
CA SER A 560 -2.51 -15.99 23.23
C SER A 560 -2.93 -14.59 22.76
N PRO A 561 -2.11 -13.55 23.03
CA PRO A 561 -2.31 -12.24 22.41
C PRO A 561 -2.18 -12.37 20.87
N PRO A 562 -2.79 -11.46 20.09
CA PRO A 562 -2.60 -11.47 18.66
C PRO A 562 -1.18 -11.03 18.28
N GLY A 563 -0.80 -11.26 17.02
CA GLY A 563 0.56 -11.00 16.53
C GLY A 563 0.91 -9.52 16.36
N PRO A 564 2.13 -9.24 15.87
CA PRO A 564 2.68 -7.87 15.85
C PRO A 564 1.88 -6.88 15.01
N ALA A 565 1.13 -7.34 14.00
CA ALA A 565 0.22 -6.50 13.22
C ALA A 565 -0.93 -5.92 14.06
N TYR A 566 -1.30 -6.58 15.17
CA TYR A 566 -2.53 -6.29 15.91
C TYR A 566 -2.26 -5.64 17.27
N SER A 567 -1.21 -6.09 17.95
CA SER A 567 -0.83 -5.61 19.28
C SER A 567 0.65 -5.19 19.25
N PRO A 568 0.98 -3.98 19.77
CA PRO A 568 2.37 -3.53 19.88
C PRO A 568 3.26 -4.54 20.58
N GLN A 569 4.28 -5.00 19.88
CA GLN A 569 5.34 -5.89 20.35
C GLN A 569 6.53 -5.81 19.37
N THR A 570 7.58 -6.59 19.58
CA THR A 570 8.69 -6.72 18.63
C THR A 570 8.15 -7.04 17.21
N PHE A 571 8.73 -6.37 16.21
CA PHE A 571 8.36 -6.34 14.80
C PHE A 571 7.11 -5.56 14.43
N THR A 572 6.32 -5.04 15.37
CA THR A 572 5.18 -4.18 15.01
C THR A 572 5.64 -3.01 14.17
N PHE A 573 5.00 -2.78 13.02
CA PHE A 573 5.22 -1.58 12.21
C PHE A 573 4.74 -0.34 12.99
N LEU A 574 5.62 0.63 13.13
CA LEU A 574 5.41 1.83 13.94
C LEU A 574 5.01 3.02 13.07
N SER A 575 5.72 3.22 11.97
CA SER A 575 5.44 4.28 11.00
C SER A 575 6.02 3.95 9.65
N TYR A 576 5.66 4.73 8.64
CA TYR A 576 6.47 4.85 7.43
C TYR A 576 6.61 6.31 7.03
N LYS A 577 7.70 6.60 6.35
CA LYS A 577 7.96 7.86 5.68
C LYS A 577 7.89 7.64 4.18
N GLN A 578 7.03 8.40 3.51
CA GLN A 578 6.86 8.38 2.06
C GLN A 578 7.65 9.52 1.44
N TYR A 579 8.45 9.19 0.45
CA TYR A 579 9.32 10.10 -0.27
C TYR A 579 8.87 10.19 -1.73
N PHE A 580 8.78 11.38 -2.31
CA PHE A 580 8.41 11.57 -3.70
C PHE A 580 9.39 12.50 -4.43
N ALA A 581 9.54 12.33 -5.74
CA ALA A 581 10.30 13.23 -6.59
C ALA A 581 9.35 14.10 -7.42
N ASN A 582 9.29 15.41 -7.13
CA ASN A 582 8.44 16.35 -7.86
C ASN A 582 9.01 16.65 -9.25
N LEU A 583 8.71 15.81 -10.24
CA LEU A 583 9.24 15.92 -11.60
C LEU A 583 8.86 17.24 -12.28
N THR A 584 7.66 17.78 -12.01
CA THR A 584 7.24 19.10 -12.51
C THR A 584 8.24 20.18 -12.09
N HIS A 585 8.69 20.13 -10.83
CA HIS A 585 9.68 21.07 -10.29
C HIS A 585 11.11 20.75 -10.73
N ILE A 586 11.49 19.46 -10.77
CA ILE A 586 12.87 19.02 -11.05
C ILE A 586 13.21 19.22 -12.52
N ASN A 587 12.33 18.83 -13.45
CA ASN A 587 12.61 18.95 -14.88
C ASN A 587 12.75 20.42 -15.32
N ASN A 588 11.95 21.34 -14.75
CA ASN A 588 12.12 22.81 -14.83
C ASN A 588 12.43 23.41 -16.22
N ASP A 589 12.04 22.76 -17.31
CA ASP A 589 12.51 23.12 -18.67
C ASP A 589 11.47 23.87 -19.52
N PHE A 590 10.23 23.98 -19.05
CA PHE A 590 9.15 24.70 -19.72
C PHE A 590 8.83 26.00 -18.96
N VAL A 591 9.38 27.11 -19.44
CA VAL A 591 9.12 28.44 -18.87
C VAL A 591 7.66 28.84 -19.14
N LYS A 592 7.01 29.50 -18.16
CA LYS A 592 5.71 30.16 -18.32
C LYS A 592 5.69 30.98 -19.61
N ASP A 593 4.59 30.89 -20.36
CA ASP A 593 4.38 31.65 -21.59
C ASP A 593 4.79 33.12 -21.37
N ARG A 594 5.65 33.65 -22.25
CA ARG A 594 5.80 35.10 -22.40
C ARG A 594 4.39 35.65 -22.63
N SER A 595 4.00 36.62 -21.80
CA SER A 595 2.79 37.42 -21.98
C SER A 595 2.53 37.68 -23.47
N PRO A 596 1.30 37.46 -23.98
CA PRO A 596 1.05 37.58 -25.40
C PRO A 596 1.39 39.00 -25.83
N THR A 597 2.37 39.13 -26.72
CA THR A 597 2.52 40.34 -27.52
C THR A 597 1.23 40.52 -28.30
N PRO A 598 0.51 41.64 -28.16
CA PRO A 598 -0.68 41.91 -28.93
C PRO A 598 -0.23 42.19 -30.35
N ASN A 599 -0.19 41.15 -31.20
CA ASN A 599 -0.38 41.19 -32.66
C ASN A 599 0.18 39.92 -33.31
N SER A 600 -0.62 38.85 -33.32
CA SER A 600 -0.70 37.95 -34.48
C SER A 600 -2.02 37.20 -34.41
N LEU A 601 -3.03 37.78 -35.08
CA LEU A 601 -4.28 37.10 -35.39
C LEU A 601 -3.99 36.00 -36.41
N SER A 602 -4.02 34.75 -35.97
CA SER A 602 -4.36 33.62 -36.83
C SER A 602 -5.54 32.89 -36.20
N HIS A 603 -6.71 33.18 -36.76
CA HIS A 603 -7.96 32.44 -36.56
C HIS A 603 -7.77 31.00 -37.01
N ASP A 604 -8.05 30.05 -36.11
CA ASP A 604 -8.93 28.90 -36.31
C ASP A 604 -8.59 27.80 -35.28
N GLN A 605 -9.11 27.96 -34.06
CA GLN A 605 -9.48 26.84 -33.19
C GLN A 605 -10.75 27.25 -32.46
N ASP A 606 -11.78 26.42 -32.56
CA ASP A 606 -13.08 26.58 -31.91
C ASP A 606 -12.94 26.80 -30.39
N ILE A 607 -13.29 28.01 -29.90
CA ILE A 607 -13.22 28.41 -28.48
C ILE A 607 -14.51 28.06 -27.70
N ASN A 608 -15.40 27.22 -28.25
CA ASN A 608 -16.72 26.96 -27.62
C ASN A 608 -17.01 25.48 -27.28
N ALA A 609 -16.01 24.70 -26.88
CA ALA A 609 -16.23 23.45 -26.15
C ALA A 609 -15.88 23.64 -24.67
N PRO A 610 -16.73 23.25 -23.70
CA PRO A 610 -16.34 23.25 -22.29
C PRO A 610 -15.22 22.23 -22.09
N ASN A 611 -13.99 22.71 -21.87
CA ASN A 611 -12.82 21.89 -21.57
C ASN A 611 -12.94 21.27 -20.17
N ASN A 612 -13.77 20.23 -20.07
CA ASN A 612 -13.85 19.39 -18.90
C ASN A 612 -12.86 18.25 -19.09
N THR A 613 -11.59 18.50 -18.78
CA THR A 613 -10.55 17.47 -18.84
C THR A 613 -9.88 17.29 -17.49
N ILE A 614 -9.67 16.04 -17.08
CA ILE A 614 -8.92 15.68 -15.87
C ILE A 614 -7.71 14.86 -16.29
N PHE A 615 -6.49 15.33 -15.99
CA PHE A 615 -5.22 14.76 -16.51
C PHE A 615 -5.17 14.54 -18.04
N GLY A 616 -5.79 15.44 -18.81
CA GLY A 616 -5.87 15.32 -20.28
C GLY A 616 -6.91 14.32 -20.79
N LEU A 617 -7.73 13.72 -19.91
CA LEU A 617 -8.86 12.87 -20.29
C LEU A 617 -10.16 13.67 -20.29
N ALA A 618 -11.01 13.47 -21.30
CA ALA A 618 -12.36 14.04 -21.31
C ALA A 618 -13.17 13.51 -20.11
N TYR A 619 -13.78 14.43 -19.39
CA TYR A 619 -14.61 14.19 -18.21
C TYR A 619 -16.04 14.64 -18.54
N ASP A 620 -17.02 13.74 -18.36
CA ASP A 620 -18.43 14.10 -18.43
C ASP A 620 -18.90 14.58 -17.05
N PRO A 621 -19.23 15.89 -16.88
CA PRO A 621 -19.69 16.41 -15.61
C PRO A 621 -20.99 15.75 -15.15
N LEU A 622 -21.85 15.27 -16.06
CA LEU A 622 -23.18 14.76 -15.73
C LEU A 622 -23.13 13.34 -15.16
N SER A 623 -22.33 12.46 -15.76
CA SER A 623 -22.17 11.08 -15.30
C SER A 623 -21.05 10.91 -14.27
N GLY A 624 -20.10 11.86 -14.18
CA GLY A 624 -18.89 11.71 -13.39
C GLY A 624 -17.90 10.70 -14.01
N ALA A 625 -18.19 10.19 -15.20
CA ALA A 625 -17.37 9.21 -15.89
C ALA A 625 -16.22 9.91 -16.62
N ILE A 626 -15.01 9.38 -16.41
CA ILE A 626 -13.83 9.69 -17.22
C ILE A 626 -13.77 8.64 -18.33
N GLU A 627 -13.47 9.02 -19.58
CA GLU A 627 -13.35 8.04 -20.67
C GLU A 627 -12.29 6.96 -20.31
N PRO A 628 -12.66 5.66 -20.33
CA PRO A 628 -11.91 4.63 -19.63
C PRO A 628 -10.64 4.14 -20.33
N ALA A 629 -10.36 4.57 -21.56
CA ALA A 629 -9.49 3.79 -22.47
C ALA A 629 -8.57 4.63 -23.37
N LYS A 630 -7.91 5.67 -22.85
CA LYS A 630 -6.84 6.34 -23.61
C LYS A 630 -5.61 6.62 -22.78
N TRP A 631 -4.48 6.38 -23.42
CA TRP A 631 -3.17 6.90 -23.08
C TRP A 631 -3.26 8.36 -22.60
N LYS A 632 -2.43 8.72 -21.61
CA LYS A 632 -2.41 10.07 -21.05
C LYS A 632 -1.19 10.84 -21.53
N GLU A 633 -1.40 12.06 -21.98
CA GLU A 633 -0.32 12.99 -22.33
C GLU A 633 0.33 13.66 -21.12
N GLY A 634 -0.30 13.57 -19.94
CA GLY A 634 0.17 14.13 -18.69
C GLY A 634 0.03 15.65 -18.57
N LYS A 635 0.42 16.18 -17.40
CA LYS A 635 0.29 17.61 -17.02
C LYS A 635 0.93 18.60 -17.98
N HIS A 636 1.90 18.14 -18.77
CA HIS A 636 2.59 18.97 -19.73
C HIS A 636 2.02 18.88 -21.16
N GLY A 637 0.88 18.22 -21.38
CA GLY A 637 0.23 18.13 -22.70
C GLY A 637 -0.03 19.48 -23.38
N LYS A 638 -0.32 20.54 -22.61
CA LYS A 638 -0.43 21.92 -23.16
C LYS A 638 0.88 22.47 -23.79
N HIS A 639 1.99 21.79 -23.58
CA HIS A 639 3.29 22.09 -24.16
C HIS A 639 3.68 21.12 -25.29
N GLN A 640 2.77 20.24 -25.75
CA GLN A 640 3.00 19.46 -26.98
C GLN A 640 3.38 20.39 -28.13
N GLY A 641 4.38 19.99 -28.92
CA GLY A 641 4.87 20.78 -30.05
C GLY A 641 5.60 22.09 -29.68
N LYS A 642 5.54 22.57 -28.44
CA LYS A 642 6.33 23.73 -27.97
C LYS A 642 7.80 23.31 -27.82
N ARG A 643 8.73 24.20 -28.16
CA ARG A 643 10.18 23.96 -28.01
C ARG A 643 10.65 24.32 -26.59
N PRO A 644 11.19 23.38 -25.80
CA PRO A 644 11.87 23.68 -24.54
C PRO A 644 13.21 24.38 -24.82
N HIS A 645 13.96 24.65 -23.75
CA HIS A 645 15.33 25.13 -23.90
C HIS A 645 16.16 24.20 -24.82
N PRO A 646 17.09 24.75 -25.64
CA PRO A 646 17.91 23.94 -26.54
C PRO A 646 18.74 22.85 -25.85
N LYS A 647 18.99 22.99 -24.56
CA LYS A 647 19.59 21.97 -23.69
C LYS A 647 18.74 21.86 -22.42
N PRO A 648 18.52 20.63 -21.90
CA PRO A 648 17.89 20.45 -20.60
C PRO A 648 18.71 21.04 -19.45
N HIS A 649 18.04 21.75 -18.54
CA HIS A 649 18.62 22.30 -17.32
C HIS A 649 17.78 21.88 -16.11
N PRO A 650 17.65 20.56 -15.85
CA PRO A 650 16.91 20.11 -14.70
C PRO A 650 17.60 20.57 -13.41
N LYS A 651 16.80 20.86 -12.39
CA LYS A 651 17.30 21.10 -11.04
C LYS A 651 17.92 19.81 -10.48
N LYS A 652 18.69 19.94 -9.41
CA LYS A 652 19.26 18.79 -8.70
C LYS A 652 18.15 17.82 -8.31
N PHE A 653 18.27 16.58 -8.75
CA PHE A 653 17.34 15.52 -8.41
C PHE A 653 17.40 15.26 -6.90
N LYS A 654 16.23 15.15 -6.28
CA LYS A 654 16.08 14.75 -4.89
C LYS A 654 14.70 14.16 -4.67
N TYR A 655 14.62 13.20 -3.76
CA TYR A 655 13.34 12.86 -3.13
C TYR A 655 13.09 13.80 -1.95
N GLU A 656 11.85 14.26 -1.84
CA GLU A 656 11.34 15.05 -0.72
C GLU A 656 10.36 14.20 0.10
N VAL A 657 10.20 14.52 1.39
CA VAL A 657 9.20 13.84 2.23
C VAL A 657 7.81 14.31 1.82
N GLU A 658 6.96 13.40 1.35
CA GLU A 658 5.55 13.70 1.10
C GLU A 658 4.79 13.75 2.43
N TYR A 659 4.93 12.69 3.23
CA TYR A 659 4.41 12.64 4.59
C TYR A 659 5.10 11.54 5.43
N ASP A 660 5.04 11.72 6.74
CA ASP A 660 5.48 10.74 7.73
C ASP A 660 4.32 10.40 8.64
N THR A 661 3.90 9.13 8.66
CA THR A 661 2.71 8.71 9.44
C THR A 661 2.87 8.97 10.93
N ARG A 662 4.10 9.09 11.46
CA ARG A 662 4.38 9.33 12.88
C ARG A 662 3.93 10.72 13.34
N HIS A 663 4.05 11.72 12.47
CA HIS A 663 3.78 13.13 12.77
C HIS A 663 2.63 13.70 11.93
N ASP A 664 1.91 12.83 11.21
CA ASP A 664 0.89 13.24 10.27
C ASP A 664 -0.35 13.80 10.98
N LYS A 665 -0.60 15.10 10.81
CA LYS A 665 -1.75 15.80 11.38
C LYS A 665 -3.08 15.40 10.73
N LEU A 666 -3.06 14.80 9.54
CA LEU A 666 -4.28 14.47 8.79
C LEU A 666 -4.78 13.05 9.12
N PHE A 667 -3.97 12.01 8.91
CA PHE A 667 -4.31 10.64 9.27
C PHE A 667 -4.15 10.38 10.77
N LYS A 668 -3.28 11.07 11.50
CA LYS A 668 -3.12 10.90 12.97
C LYS A 668 -2.98 9.43 13.38
N LEU A 669 -2.14 8.67 12.68
CA LEU A 669 -1.81 7.29 13.02
C LEU A 669 -0.77 7.29 14.14
N LYS A 670 -1.04 6.60 15.25
CA LYS A 670 -0.05 6.44 16.34
C LYS A 670 0.95 5.32 16.05
N ASP A 671 0.46 4.27 15.42
CA ASP A 671 1.18 3.08 14.99
C ASP A 671 0.51 2.55 13.71
N LEU A 672 1.11 1.51 13.12
CA LEU A 672 0.56 0.85 11.93
C LEU A 672 -0.18 -0.44 12.29
N THR A 673 -0.76 -0.54 13.49
CA THR A 673 -1.56 -1.72 13.86
C THR A 673 -2.87 -1.78 13.08
N VAL A 674 -3.44 -2.98 12.94
CA VAL A 674 -4.73 -3.22 12.30
C VAL A 674 -5.83 -2.35 12.91
N ARG A 675 -5.80 -2.14 14.23
CA ARG A 675 -6.79 -1.27 14.90
C ARG A 675 -6.68 0.18 14.42
N SER A 676 -5.46 0.73 14.36
CA SER A 676 -5.20 2.09 13.88
C SER A 676 -5.69 2.29 12.44
N TYR A 677 -5.46 1.30 11.56
CA TYR A 677 -5.96 1.33 10.19
C TYR A 677 -7.48 1.19 10.07
N VAL A 678 -8.12 0.33 10.89
CA VAL A 678 -9.59 0.23 10.94
C VAL A 678 -10.20 1.56 11.41
N GLU A 679 -9.56 2.25 12.34
CA GLU A 679 -10.00 3.56 12.80
C GLU A 679 -9.78 4.67 11.75
N LEU A 680 -8.67 4.63 11.01
CA LEU A 680 -8.42 5.52 9.87
C LEU A 680 -9.44 5.29 8.74
N ALA A 681 -9.59 4.05 8.27
CA ALA A 681 -10.58 3.67 7.26
C ALA A 681 -11.98 4.14 7.63
N ARG A 682 -12.39 3.94 8.89
CA ARG A 682 -13.68 4.43 9.39
C ARG A 682 -13.79 5.96 9.33
N ARG A 683 -12.72 6.71 9.66
CA ARG A 683 -12.74 8.18 9.54
C ARG A 683 -12.89 8.61 8.09
N ILE A 684 -12.10 8.01 7.20
CA ILE A 684 -12.16 8.22 5.75
C ILE A 684 -13.58 7.95 5.22
N GLY A 685 -14.14 6.77 5.51
CA GLY A 685 -15.47 6.38 5.03
C GLY A 685 -16.62 7.20 5.62
N ARG A 686 -16.48 7.75 6.85
CA ARG A 686 -17.48 8.64 7.45
C ARG A 686 -17.43 10.04 6.88
N ASP A 687 -16.23 10.54 6.63
CA ASP A 687 -16.00 11.83 5.99
C ASP A 687 -16.57 11.82 4.57
N LYS A 688 -16.30 10.75 3.81
CA LYS A 688 -16.92 10.50 2.50
C LYS A 688 -18.46 10.48 2.51
N ALA A 689 -19.07 10.02 3.60
CA ALA A 689 -20.52 9.90 3.72
C ALA A 689 -21.19 11.20 4.25
N GLY A 690 -20.46 12.31 4.33
CA GLY A 690 -20.97 13.59 4.83
C GLY A 690 -21.37 13.58 6.32
N VAL A 691 -20.97 12.55 7.07
CA VAL A 691 -21.39 12.38 8.47
C VAL A 691 -20.53 13.27 9.38
N LYS A 692 -21.00 14.48 9.67
CA LYS A 692 -20.35 15.42 10.61
C LYS A 692 -20.00 14.74 11.94
N GLY A 693 -18.72 14.44 12.13
CA GLY A 693 -18.13 14.21 13.44
C GLY A 693 -17.74 15.56 14.02
N THR A 694 -18.02 15.79 15.31
CA THR A 694 -17.39 16.90 16.04
C THR A 694 -15.88 16.71 15.96
N GLU A 695 -15.20 17.61 15.25
CA GLU A 695 -13.75 17.75 15.29
C GLU A 695 -13.34 17.91 16.76
N PHE A 696 -12.43 17.05 17.22
CA PHE A 696 -11.75 17.23 18.50
C PHE A 696 -10.59 18.19 18.25
N GLU A 697 -10.80 19.48 18.51
CA GLU A 697 -9.72 20.40 18.86
C GLU A 697 -9.22 19.97 20.24
N VAL A 698 -7.93 19.62 20.33
CA VAL A 698 -7.24 19.54 21.61
C VAL A 698 -6.43 20.81 21.66
N GLU A 699 -6.81 21.70 22.58
CA GLU A 699 -6.09 22.93 22.89
C GLU A 699 -4.62 22.60 23.13
N ALA A 700 -3.74 23.20 22.32
CA ALA A 700 -2.33 23.30 22.66
C ALA A 700 -2.24 24.27 23.85
N GLU A 701 -1.62 23.83 24.94
CA GLU A 701 -1.36 24.69 26.09
C GLU A 701 -0.42 25.84 25.67
N GLY A 702 -0.99 27.05 25.75
CA GLY A 702 -0.38 28.37 25.88
C GLY A 702 1.11 28.56 25.58
N GLY A 703 1.39 29.15 24.42
CA GLY A 703 2.45 30.12 24.21
C GLY A 703 1.85 31.27 23.42
N GLU A 704 1.96 32.49 23.94
CA GLU A 704 1.29 33.71 23.46
C GLU A 704 1.59 33.99 21.97
N GLU A 705 0.55 34.02 21.13
CA GLU A 705 0.61 34.55 19.76
C GLU A 705 0.18 36.03 19.80
N GLU A 706 1.14 36.92 19.59
CA GLU A 706 0.85 38.26 19.08
C GLU A 706 0.59 38.15 17.58
N ASN A 707 -0.64 38.52 17.18
CA ASN A 707 -1.02 38.68 15.78
C ASN A 707 -0.48 40.03 15.27
N GLU A 708 0.41 40.00 14.29
CA GLU A 708 0.51 41.09 13.32
C GLU A 708 0.28 40.54 11.91
N GLU A 709 -0.90 40.84 11.38
CA GLU A 709 -1.11 41.00 9.95
C GLU A 709 -0.12 42.05 9.45
N LEU A 710 0.59 41.81 8.34
CA LEU A 710 0.87 42.87 7.38
C LEU A 710 1.28 42.31 6.01
N SER A 711 0.69 42.98 5.04
CA SER A 711 0.84 42.91 3.60
C SER A 711 2.28 43.01 3.09
N ASN A 712 2.51 42.38 1.94
CA ASN A 712 3.65 42.60 1.05
C ASN A 712 3.91 44.10 0.78
N SER A 713 5.12 44.57 1.06
CA SER A 713 5.92 45.40 0.14
C SER A 713 7.32 45.66 0.69
N GLU A 714 8.28 45.47 -0.21
CA GLU A 714 9.57 46.17 -0.25
C GLU A 714 10.74 45.69 0.60
N MET A 715 11.81 45.48 -0.16
CA MET A 715 13.14 45.08 0.18
C MET A 715 13.90 46.32 0.65
N SER A 716 14.53 46.27 1.82
CA SER A 716 15.59 47.20 2.20
C SER A 716 16.70 46.44 2.93
N SER A 717 17.88 46.59 2.36
CA SER A 717 19.19 46.06 2.70
C SER A 717 19.80 46.73 3.93
N GLY A 718 20.50 45.97 4.75
CA GLY A 718 21.39 46.46 5.81
C GLY A 718 22.68 45.63 5.86
N GLU A 719 23.72 46.22 5.27
CA GLU A 719 25.13 46.23 5.68
C GLU A 719 25.83 44.90 6.02
N TYR A 720 26.64 44.44 5.06
CA TYR A 720 27.99 43.97 5.34
C TYR A 720 29.00 44.83 4.57
N ASP A 721 30.03 45.18 5.32
CA ASP A 721 31.18 46.05 5.06
C ASP A 721 32.08 45.54 3.92
N SER A 722 32.36 46.39 2.92
CA SER A 722 33.61 46.34 2.14
C SER A 722 33.78 47.58 1.28
N ASP A 723 34.84 48.33 1.59
CA ASP A 723 35.40 49.46 0.85
C ASP A 723 35.60 49.21 -0.65
N ILE A 724 35.27 50.20 -1.49
CA ILE A 724 36.15 50.77 -2.54
C ILE A 724 35.40 51.88 -3.30
N GLU A 725 36.08 53.02 -3.40
CA GLU A 725 35.70 54.26 -4.06
C GLU A 725 35.65 54.14 -5.60
N VAL A 726 34.82 54.98 -6.26
CA VAL A 726 35.16 55.95 -7.34
C VAL A 726 33.87 56.37 -8.11
N GLU A 727 33.55 57.67 -8.03
CA GLU A 727 33.06 58.66 -9.05
C GLU A 727 32.35 58.16 -10.33
N ASP A 728 31.37 58.80 -10.98
CA ASP A 728 30.68 60.10 -10.86
C ASP A 728 29.50 60.09 -11.89
N ASP A 729 28.50 60.95 -11.62
CA ASP A 729 27.82 61.86 -12.57
C ASP A 729 26.60 61.54 -13.47
N ILE A 730 25.69 62.54 -13.43
CA ILE A 730 24.72 63.09 -14.42
C ILE A 730 23.29 62.51 -14.37
N GLU A 731 22.32 63.24 -13.78
CA GLU A 731 21.42 64.28 -14.40
C GLU A 731 20.38 63.62 -15.33
N ASP A 732 19.09 63.97 -15.40
CA ASP A 732 18.33 65.12 -14.91
C ASP A 732 16.83 64.90 -15.23
N THR A 733 15.96 65.66 -14.55
CA THR A 733 14.67 66.24 -15.02
C THR A 733 13.50 65.30 -15.40
N ASP A 734 12.23 65.63 -15.23
CA ASP A 734 11.50 66.67 -14.48
C ASP A 734 10.00 66.33 -14.64
N ASP A 735 9.20 66.95 -13.77
CA ASP A 735 7.89 67.54 -14.06
C ASP A 735 6.55 66.81 -13.89
N ILE A 736 5.82 67.34 -12.89
CA ILE A 736 4.47 67.98 -12.97
C ILE A 736 3.27 67.02 -12.98
N GLU A 737 2.13 67.26 -12.33
CA GLU A 737 1.63 68.14 -11.26
C GLU A 737 0.35 67.40 -10.80
N ASP A 738 0.16 67.21 -9.50
CA ASP A 738 -0.76 68.01 -8.68
C ASP A 738 -2.25 67.85 -9.01
N THR A 739 -3.04 67.43 -8.01
CA THR A 739 -4.10 68.24 -7.39
C THR A 739 -4.96 67.40 -6.43
N ASP A 740 -4.90 67.80 -5.15
CA ASP A 740 -6.03 68.20 -4.27
C ASP A 740 -7.27 67.30 -4.13
N ALA A 741 -7.97 67.18 -3.00
CA ALA A 741 -7.87 67.59 -1.60
C ALA A 741 -9.10 66.90 -0.94
N ASN A 742 -8.98 66.19 0.19
CA ASN A 742 -9.25 66.63 1.57
C ASN A 742 -10.66 67.25 1.83
N PRO A 743 -11.18 67.32 3.07
CA PRO A 743 -11.49 66.26 4.04
C PRO A 743 -12.80 66.54 4.86
N SER A 744 -12.94 65.87 6.02
CA SER A 744 -13.68 66.32 7.23
C SER A 744 -15.19 65.97 7.27
N SER A 745 -15.87 65.76 8.40
CA SER A 745 -15.54 65.65 9.83
C SER A 745 -16.79 65.16 10.61
N ALA A 746 -16.54 64.51 11.76
CA ALA A 746 -17.29 64.53 13.04
C ALA A 746 -18.84 64.58 13.12
N SER A 747 -19.45 63.70 13.94
CA SER A 747 -19.94 64.05 15.31
C SER A 747 -20.97 63.06 15.93
N ASN A 748 -21.11 63.23 17.25
CA ASN A 748 -21.67 62.43 18.36
C ASN A 748 -23.15 61.99 18.40
N LYS A 749 -23.38 60.87 19.13
CA LYS A 749 -24.37 60.52 20.19
C LYS A 749 -25.86 60.93 20.08
N ASP A 750 -26.79 59.95 20.14
CA ASP A 750 -27.50 59.45 21.34
C ASP A 750 -28.91 58.83 21.07
N LYS A 751 -29.19 57.77 21.84
CA LYS A 751 -30.41 56.94 22.13
C LYS A 751 -31.83 57.32 21.61
N LYS A 752 -32.58 56.34 21.05
CA LYS A 752 -33.82 55.74 21.64
C LYS A 752 -34.58 54.70 20.75
N HIS A 753 -35.03 53.63 21.43
CA HIS A 753 -36.21 52.75 21.23
C HIS A 753 -36.47 51.86 19.97
N LYS A 754 -36.42 50.53 20.24
CA LYS A 754 -37.31 49.42 19.84
C LYS A 754 -38.10 49.53 18.51
N LYS A 755 -37.79 48.60 17.57
CA LYS A 755 -38.77 47.61 17.07
C LYS A 755 -38.11 46.46 16.29
N HIS A 756 -38.54 45.25 16.59
CA HIS A 756 -38.10 44.00 15.99
C HIS A 756 -38.31 43.96 14.47
N LYS A 757 -37.27 43.57 13.71
CA LYS A 757 -37.44 42.91 12.42
C LYS A 757 -36.37 41.84 12.25
N LYS A 758 -36.78 40.57 12.38
CA LYS A 758 -35.97 39.39 12.06
C LYS A 758 -35.55 39.47 10.59
N LYS A 759 -34.28 39.78 10.29
CA LYS A 759 -33.66 39.39 9.02
C LYS A 759 -33.05 38.01 9.22
N LYS A 760 -33.62 37.01 8.53
CA LYS A 760 -33.03 35.69 8.36
C LYS A 760 -31.63 35.88 7.77
N GLY A 761 -30.59 35.62 8.56
CA GLY A 761 -29.25 35.47 8.03
C GLY A 761 -29.23 34.28 7.08
N LYS A 762 -28.96 34.53 5.80
CA LYS A 762 -28.50 33.49 4.87
C LYS A 762 -27.26 32.86 5.51
N LYS A 763 -27.33 31.58 5.86
CA LYS A 763 -26.16 30.80 6.20
C LYS A 763 -25.24 30.82 4.99
N GLY A 764 -24.03 31.37 5.13
CA GLY A 764 -22.99 31.19 4.14
C GLY A 764 -22.74 29.69 3.97
N LYS A 765 -22.78 29.21 2.72
CA LYS A 765 -22.25 27.89 2.36
C LYS A 765 -20.75 27.97 2.68
N HIS A 766 -20.29 27.28 3.73
CA HIS A 766 -18.86 27.08 3.94
C HIS A 766 -18.35 26.25 2.75
N GLY A 767 -17.28 26.70 2.09
CA GLY A 767 -16.62 25.94 1.04
C GLY A 767 -16.13 24.57 1.54
N PRO A 768 -15.81 23.63 0.63
CA PRO A 768 -15.31 22.32 1.01
C PRO A 768 -14.06 22.44 1.88
N LYS A 769 -13.98 21.67 2.97
CA LYS A 769 -12.76 21.63 3.79
C LYS A 769 -11.74 20.72 3.10
N HIS A 770 -10.72 21.30 2.46
CA HIS A 770 -9.57 20.58 1.86
C HIS A 770 -8.71 19.76 2.85
N ASN A 771 -9.15 19.61 4.10
CA ASN A 771 -8.45 18.90 5.19
C ASN A 771 -9.23 17.66 5.69
N GLY A 772 -10.30 17.26 5.00
CA GLY A 772 -11.05 16.04 5.30
C GLY A 772 -10.19 14.78 5.16
N ALA A 773 -10.51 13.74 5.93
CA ALA A 773 -9.83 12.45 5.85
C ALA A 773 -10.01 11.78 4.48
N TRP A 774 -11.19 11.93 3.85
CA TRP A 774 -11.47 11.43 2.50
C TRP A 774 -10.68 12.18 1.43
N PHE A 775 -10.74 13.52 1.46
CA PHE A 775 -9.96 14.34 0.53
C PHE A 775 -8.46 14.08 0.64
N THR A 776 -7.93 13.99 1.87
CA THR A 776 -6.52 13.67 2.11
C THR A 776 -6.15 12.29 1.56
N PHE A 777 -7.00 11.29 1.79
CA PHE A 777 -6.79 9.93 1.31
C PHE A 777 -6.68 9.89 -0.22
N VAL A 778 -7.62 10.52 -0.91
CA VAL A 778 -7.62 10.60 -2.38
C VAL A 778 -6.40 11.37 -2.88
N ARG A 779 -6.11 12.55 -2.32
CA ARG A 779 -4.95 13.36 -2.72
C ARG A 779 -3.63 12.59 -2.62
N ARG A 780 -3.44 11.82 -1.54
CA ARG A 780 -2.26 10.98 -1.33
C ARG A 780 -2.22 9.78 -2.26
N ALA A 781 -3.38 9.18 -2.58
CA ALA A 781 -3.43 8.07 -3.53
C ALA A 781 -2.79 8.40 -4.87
N PHE A 782 -2.92 9.65 -5.32
CA PHE A 782 -2.32 10.16 -6.55
C PHE A 782 -1.03 10.96 -6.30
N VAL A 783 -0.39 10.79 -5.14
CA VAL A 783 0.90 11.43 -4.75
C VAL A 783 0.86 12.95 -4.94
N GLY A 784 -0.28 13.58 -4.65
CA GLY A 784 -0.48 15.02 -4.80
C GLY A 784 -0.45 15.54 -6.24
N THR A 785 -0.50 14.66 -7.25
CA THR A 785 -0.53 15.07 -8.65
C THR A 785 -1.92 15.55 -9.10
N MET A 786 -3.02 15.10 -8.48
CA MET A 786 -4.35 15.63 -8.79
C MET A 786 -4.55 17.05 -8.29
N ASP A 787 -5.13 17.92 -9.12
CA ASP A 787 -5.51 19.26 -8.70
C ASP A 787 -6.68 19.20 -7.69
N PRO A 788 -6.70 20.04 -6.63
CA PRO A 788 -7.77 20.02 -5.64
C PRO A 788 -9.18 20.15 -6.23
N ALA A 789 -9.36 20.94 -7.28
CA ALA A 789 -10.64 21.09 -7.98
C ALA A 789 -11.06 19.79 -8.69
N GLU A 790 -10.12 19.08 -9.32
CA GLU A 790 -10.40 17.79 -9.96
C GLU A 790 -10.79 16.72 -8.92
N ILE A 791 -10.15 16.74 -7.75
CA ILE A 791 -10.54 15.87 -6.63
C ILE A 791 -11.97 16.18 -6.18
N GLU A 792 -12.33 17.46 -6.09
CA GLU A 792 -13.69 17.87 -5.75
C GLU A 792 -14.69 17.40 -6.79
N ASP A 793 -14.40 17.58 -8.07
CA ASP A 793 -15.29 17.20 -9.15
C ASP A 793 -15.49 15.67 -9.22
N LEU A 794 -14.42 14.89 -9.08
CA LEU A 794 -14.51 13.42 -9.19
C LEU A 794 -14.99 12.72 -7.93
N PHE A 795 -14.56 13.18 -6.76
CA PHE A 795 -14.74 12.44 -5.51
C PHE A 795 -15.72 13.11 -4.54
N LEU A 796 -16.14 14.36 -4.78
CA LEU A 796 -17.01 15.12 -3.90
C LEU A 796 -18.28 15.69 -4.59
N ALA A 797 -18.30 15.85 -5.92
CA ALA A 797 -19.43 16.47 -6.64
C ALA A 797 -20.75 15.68 -6.61
N SER A 798 -20.72 14.42 -6.15
CA SER A 798 -21.94 13.63 -5.93
C SER A 798 -22.82 14.15 -4.78
N GLU A 799 -22.31 15.00 -3.87
CA GLU A 799 -23.08 15.54 -2.74
C GLU A 799 -23.87 16.83 -3.07
N LEU A 800 -23.50 17.56 -4.13
CA LEU A 800 -24.19 18.81 -4.49
C LEU A 800 -25.50 18.55 -5.25
N ARG A 801 -25.54 17.54 -6.12
CA ARG A 801 -26.76 17.23 -6.91
C ARG A 801 -27.89 16.59 -6.11
N ALA A 802 -27.58 15.86 -5.04
CA ALA A 802 -28.59 15.24 -4.19
C ALA A 802 -29.35 16.25 -3.32
N ASN A 803 -28.81 17.46 -3.12
CA ASN A 803 -29.44 18.51 -2.31
C ASN A 803 -30.14 19.60 -3.16
N GLU A 804 -29.92 19.65 -4.48
CA GLU A 804 -30.56 20.64 -5.37
C GLU A 804 -31.75 20.07 -6.16
N GLY A 805 -31.93 18.74 -6.23
CA GLY A 805 -33.09 18.09 -6.87
C GLY A 805 -34.37 18.03 -6.02
N GLY A 806 -34.42 18.76 -4.90
CA GLY A 806 -35.46 18.64 -3.87
C GLY A 806 -36.34 19.88 -3.69
N GLU A 807 -36.42 20.78 -4.65
CA GLU A 807 -37.32 21.94 -4.59
C GLU A 807 -37.50 22.48 -6.00
N ASP A 808 -38.37 21.85 -6.81
CA ASP A 808 -39.19 22.51 -7.83
C ASP A 808 -40.06 21.48 -8.56
N THR A 809 -41.34 21.43 -8.16
CA THR A 809 -42.55 21.34 -9.01
C THR A 809 -43.71 20.78 -8.18
N VAL A 810 -44.34 21.65 -7.38
CA VAL A 810 -45.74 21.48 -6.97
C VAL A 810 -46.42 22.80 -7.26
N ASN A 811 -47.11 22.87 -8.41
CA ASN A 811 -48.40 23.53 -8.61
C ASN A 811 -48.73 23.57 -10.10
N GLY A 812 -49.91 23.06 -10.48
CA GLY A 812 -50.56 23.49 -11.72
C GLY A 812 -51.17 22.41 -12.60
N VAL A 813 -52.26 21.80 -12.14
CA VAL A 813 -53.54 21.60 -12.88
C VAL A 813 -53.49 20.97 -14.30
N GLY A 814 -54.28 19.90 -14.47
CA GLY A 814 -55.12 19.76 -15.68
C GLY A 814 -55.12 18.38 -16.33
N ALA A 815 -56.29 17.75 -16.31
CA ALA A 815 -56.61 16.48 -16.95
C ALA A 815 -56.42 16.51 -18.48
N GLY A 816 -56.07 15.36 -19.06
CA GLY A 816 -56.09 15.15 -20.52
C GLY A 816 -55.72 13.73 -20.91
N THR A 817 -56.74 12.93 -21.22
CA THR A 817 -56.70 11.62 -21.86
C THR A 817 -55.96 11.64 -23.21
N GLY A 818 -55.20 10.59 -23.56
CA GLY A 818 -54.70 10.41 -24.94
C GLY A 818 -53.77 9.21 -25.12
N THR A 819 -54.27 8.23 -25.84
CA THR A 819 -53.70 6.99 -26.39
C THR A 819 -52.53 7.15 -27.37
N GLU A 820 -51.73 6.07 -27.50
CA GLU A 820 -50.92 5.63 -28.67
C GLU A 820 -49.79 6.58 -29.14
N LEU A 821 -48.52 6.18 -29.31
CA LEU A 821 -47.91 5.04 -30.01
C LEU A 821 -46.52 4.74 -29.42
#